data_AF-A0A0D0PCY6-F1
#
_entry.id   AF-A0A0D0PCY6-F1
#
_cell.length_a   1.000
_cell.length_b   1.000
_cell.length_c   1.000
_cell.angle_alpha   90.00
_cell.angle_beta   90.00
_cell.angle_gamma   90.00
#
_symmetry.space_group_name_H-M   'P 1'
#
loop_
_entity.id
_entity.type
_entity.pdbx_description
1 polymer ?
#
loop_
_entity_poly.entity_id
_entity_poly.type
_entity_poly.pdbx_seq_one_letter_code
_entity_poly.pdbx_strand_id
1 'polypeptide(L)'
;MPSLDSLKTLKTLQVDARTYHYFSLPDAARSLGDLDKLPMSLKVLLENLLRWEDEKTVTGADLKALAGWLKDRRSDREIQYRPARVLMQDFTGVPAVVDLAAMRAAVEQAGGDPQRINPLSPVDLVIDHSVMVDRFASRDAFEQNVDIEMQRNGERYAFLRWGQSAFDNFSVVPPGTGICHQVNLEYLGRTVWTREEDGRTYAFPDTLVGTDSHTTMINGLGVLGWGVGGIEAEAAMLGQPVSMLIPEVIGFKLTGKLREGITATDLVLTVTQMLRKKGVVGKFVEFYGDGLADLPLADRATIANMAPEYGATCGFFPVDDVTLDYLRLSGRPTETVKLVEAYCKAQGLWRLPGLEPVFTDTLALDMGSVEASLAGPKRPQDRVSLPNVGQAFSDFLGLQVKPTSKEEGRLESEGGGGVAVGNADQVGEAEYEFEGHTHRLKNGAVVIAAITSCTNTSNPSVMMAAGLLAKKAVEKGLTRKPWVKSSLAPGSKVVTDYYKAAGLTEYLDQLGFALVGYGCTTCIGNSGPLPDPIEKAIQKADLTVASVLSGNRNFEGRVHPLVKTNWLASPPLVVAYALAGTVRIDISSEPLGSDQHGKPVYLRDIWPSSQEVAEAVAKVNTSMFHKEYAAVFAGDEQWQAIEVPQAATYVWQDDSTYIQHPPFFDGIGGPPPAIRNVEGARVLALLGDSVTTDHISPAG
;
A
#
# COMPACT_ATOMS: atom_id res chain seq x y z
N MET A 1 18.22 -24.25 11.31
CA MET A 1 18.51 -24.05 9.89
C MET A 1 19.83 -24.71 9.67
N PRO A 2 19.92 -25.78 8.87
CA PRO A 2 21.22 -26.31 8.49
C PRO A 2 21.84 -25.34 7.47
N SER A 3 22.57 -24.34 7.95
CA SER A 3 23.56 -23.62 7.14
C SER A 3 24.89 -24.39 7.23
N LEU A 4 25.59 -24.50 6.11
CA LEU A 4 26.95 -25.02 6.06
C LEU A 4 27.91 -24.18 6.93
N ASP A 5 27.62 -22.89 7.08
CA ASP A 5 28.45 -21.88 7.75
C ASP A 5 29.92 -21.98 7.34
N SER A 6 30.20 -22.03 6.03
CA SER A 6 31.54 -22.26 5.48
C SER A 6 32.54 -21.17 5.91
N LEU A 7 32.03 -19.98 6.23
CA LEU A 7 32.78 -18.81 6.68
C LEU A 7 32.89 -18.69 8.22
N LYS A 8 32.31 -19.62 9.01
CA LYS A 8 32.34 -19.63 10.49
C LYS A 8 31.76 -18.35 11.13
N THR A 9 30.67 -17.89 10.56
CA THR A 9 29.96 -16.66 10.89
C THR A 9 28.90 -16.85 11.97
N LEU A 10 28.53 -18.08 12.33
CA LEU A 10 27.60 -18.31 13.43
C LEU A 10 28.20 -17.81 14.75
N LYS A 11 27.54 -16.84 15.37
CA LYS A 11 27.89 -16.22 16.66
C LYS A 11 26.68 -16.18 17.59
N THR A 12 26.96 -15.86 18.84
CA THR A 12 25.97 -15.61 19.88
C THR A 12 25.89 -14.12 20.20
N LEU A 13 24.68 -13.61 20.41
CA LEU A 13 24.40 -12.26 20.89
C LEU A 13 23.61 -12.37 22.21
N GLN A 14 24.17 -11.83 23.28
CA GLN A 14 23.48 -11.76 24.58
C GLN A 14 22.69 -10.45 24.67
N VAL A 15 21.39 -10.53 24.89
CA VAL A 15 20.53 -9.36 25.14
C VAL A 15 19.74 -9.64 26.41
N ASP A 16 20.01 -8.85 27.46
CA ASP A 16 19.58 -9.15 28.83
C ASP A 16 19.91 -10.62 29.22
N ALA A 17 18.91 -11.39 29.63
CA ALA A 17 19.05 -12.78 30.05
C ALA A 17 18.94 -13.81 28.89
N ARG A 18 18.64 -13.38 27.66
CA ARG A 18 18.45 -14.28 26.51
C ARG A 18 19.67 -14.32 25.61
N THR A 19 19.99 -15.52 25.13
CA THR A 19 21.06 -15.76 24.15
C THR A 19 20.46 -16.02 22.78
N TYR A 20 20.82 -15.20 21.80
CA TYR A 20 20.43 -15.35 20.40
C TYR A 20 21.60 -15.86 19.57
N HIS A 21 21.30 -16.61 18.52
CA HIS A 21 22.27 -17.10 17.54
C HIS A 21 22.06 -16.38 16.22
N TYR A 22 23.13 -15.93 15.57
CA TYR A 22 23.03 -15.20 14.31
C TYR A 22 24.27 -15.38 13.43
N PHE A 23 24.11 -15.12 12.14
CA PHE A 23 25.20 -15.16 11.16
C PHE A 23 25.80 -13.77 11.02
N SER A 24 27.02 -13.59 11.56
CA SER A 24 27.69 -12.30 11.72
C SER A 24 28.27 -11.77 10.40
N LEU A 25 27.76 -10.63 9.93
CA LEU A 25 28.30 -9.90 8.78
C LEU A 25 29.74 -9.41 9.03
N PRO A 26 30.11 -8.88 10.22
CA PRO A 26 31.51 -8.54 10.51
C PRO A 26 32.47 -9.73 10.45
N ASP A 27 32.04 -10.93 10.85
CA ASP A 27 32.87 -12.13 10.71
C ASP A 27 32.97 -12.57 9.23
N ALA A 28 31.89 -12.45 8.47
CA ALA A 28 31.89 -12.73 7.02
C ALA A 28 32.87 -11.82 6.26
N ALA A 29 32.95 -10.54 6.66
CA ALA A 29 33.87 -9.56 6.09
C ALA A 29 35.35 -10.00 6.15
N ARG A 30 35.74 -10.80 7.16
CA ARG A 30 37.13 -11.31 7.27
C ARG A 30 37.53 -12.21 6.11
N SER A 31 36.56 -12.86 5.47
CA SER A 31 36.79 -13.72 4.30
C SER A 31 36.37 -13.08 2.99
N LEU A 32 35.34 -12.23 3.01
CA LEU A 32 34.75 -11.64 1.80
C LEU A 32 35.34 -10.27 1.43
N GLY A 33 36.02 -9.59 2.38
CA GLY A 33 36.53 -8.22 2.23
C GLY A 33 35.68 -7.19 2.99
N ASP A 34 35.99 -5.91 2.78
CA ASP A 34 35.28 -4.81 3.43
C ASP A 34 33.81 -4.74 2.98
N LEU A 35 32.89 -4.86 3.95
CA LEU A 35 31.44 -4.80 3.75
C LEU A 35 30.84 -3.49 4.30
N ASP A 36 31.63 -2.61 4.92
CA ASP A 36 31.12 -1.48 5.70
C ASP A 36 30.31 -0.52 4.82
N LYS A 37 30.79 -0.31 3.58
CA LYS A 37 30.18 0.58 2.58
C LYS A 37 29.12 -0.07 1.71
N LEU A 38 28.82 -1.36 1.91
CA LEU A 38 27.73 -2.02 1.18
C LEU A 38 26.39 -1.35 1.55
N PRO A 39 25.47 -1.11 0.59
CA PRO A 39 24.11 -0.68 0.91
C PRO A 39 23.47 -1.58 1.97
N MET A 40 22.70 -0.99 2.88
CA MET A 40 22.09 -1.71 4.00
C MET A 40 21.13 -2.80 3.50
N SER A 41 20.39 -2.51 2.43
CA SER A 41 19.53 -3.48 1.74
C SER A 41 20.30 -4.70 1.22
N LEU A 42 21.52 -4.52 0.70
CA LEU A 42 22.38 -5.64 0.28
C LEU A 42 23.02 -6.38 1.45
N LYS A 43 23.29 -5.70 2.58
CA LYS A 43 23.70 -6.37 3.83
C LYS A 43 22.61 -7.31 4.35
N VAL A 44 21.34 -6.92 4.25
CA VAL A 44 20.20 -7.79 4.59
C VAL A 44 20.15 -9.03 3.68
N LEU A 45 20.35 -8.85 2.36
CA LEU A 45 20.44 -10.00 1.44
C LEU A 45 21.64 -10.90 1.77
N LEU A 46 22.79 -10.33 2.13
CA LEU A 46 23.98 -11.11 2.48
C LEU A 46 23.76 -11.95 3.75
N GLU A 47 23.11 -11.39 4.78
CA GLU A 47 22.72 -12.17 5.96
C GLU A 47 21.83 -13.35 5.57
N ASN A 48 20.85 -13.10 4.70
CA ASN A 48 19.93 -14.13 4.24
C ASN A 48 20.67 -15.29 3.58
N LEU A 49 21.61 -14.99 2.68
CA LEU A 49 22.41 -16.01 2.01
C LEU A 49 23.33 -16.76 2.98
N LEU A 50 23.98 -16.08 3.93
CA LEU A 50 24.81 -16.75 4.95
C LEU A 50 24.00 -17.77 5.77
N ARG A 51 22.78 -17.40 6.14
CA ARG A 51 21.88 -18.24 6.93
C ARG A 51 21.31 -19.43 6.16
N TRP A 52 21.34 -19.39 4.82
CA TRP A 52 20.79 -20.42 3.95
C TRP A 52 21.83 -21.12 3.05
N GLU A 53 23.12 -20.96 3.33
CA GLU A 53 24.20 -21.63 2.59
C GLU A 53 24.07 -23.17 2.67
N ASP A 54 23.89 -23.82 1.52
CA ASP A 54 23.63 -25.26 1.40
C ASP A 54 24.36 -25.94 0.23
N GLU A 55 25.15 -25.20 -0.55
CA GLU A 55 25.84 -25.62 -1.78
C GLU A 55 24.91 -26.19 -2.88
N LYS A 56 23.60 -25.92 -2.78
CA LYS A 56 22.60 -26.29 -3.78
C LYS A 56 21.86 -25.07 -4.32
N THR A 57 21.25 -24.32 -3.43
CA THR A 57 20.51 -23.09 -3.72
C THR A 57 21.34 -21.86 -3.40
N VAL A 58 22.15 -21.91 -2.33
CA VAL A 58 23.07 -20.83 -1.96
C VAL A 58 24.47 -21.42 -1.79
N THR A 59 25.41 -20.86 -2.55
CA THR A 59 26.81 -21.30 -2.64
C THR A 59 27.75 -20.22 -2.14
N GLY A 60 28.97 -20.60 -1.78
CA GLY A 60 30.02 -19.62 -1.45
C GLY A 60 30.34 -18.60 -2.57
N ALA A 61 29.96 -18.89 -3.83
CA ALA A 61 30.09 -17.95 -4.94
C ALA A 61 29.06 -16.82 -4.87
N ASP A 62 27.86 -17.08 -4.36
CA ASP A 62 26.81 -16.07 -4.19
C ASP A 62 27.21 -15.05 -3.11
N LEU A 63 27.80 -15.53 -2.01
CA LEU A 63 28.36 -14.69 -0.94
C LEU A 63 29.46 -13.76 -1.47
N LYS A 64 30.37 -14.31 -2.29
CA LYS A 64 31.45 -13.54 -2.93
C LYS A 64 30.91 -12.51 -3.94
N ALA A 65 29.81 -12.82 -4.63
CA ALA A 65 29.19 -11.91 -5.58
C ALA A 65 28.57 -10.69 -4.89
N LEU A 66 27.89 -10.87 -3.76
CA LEU A 66 27.35 -9.75 -2.97
C LEU A 66 28.46 -8.84 -2.44
N ALA A 67 29.54 -9.40 -1.90
CA ALA A 67 30.68 -8.59 -1.48
C ALA A 67 31.40 -7.93 -2.68
N GLY A 68 31.53 -8.67 -3.78
CA GLY A 68 32.13 -8.21 -5.03
C GLY A 68 31.36 -7.09 -5.72
N TRP A 69 30.06 -6.95 -5.44
CA TRP A 69 29.20 -5.88 -5.96
C TRP A 69 29.81 -4.49 -5.75
N LEU A 70 30.53 -4.25 -4.64
CA LEU A 70 31.17 -2.96 -4.35
C LEU A 70 32.19 -2.49 -5.40
N LYS A 71 32.76 -3.41 -6.20
CA LYS A 71 33.76 -3.07 -7.21
C LYS A 71 33.15 -2.32 -8.39
N ASP A 72 32.06 -2.86 -8.92
CA ASP A 72 31.41 -2.38 -10.14
C ASP A 72 30.06 -1.69 -9.85
N ARG A 73 29.57 -1.79 -8.61
CA ARG A 73 28.28 -1.26 -8.11
C ARG A 73 27.07 -1.83 -8.84
N ARG A 74 27.23 -3.05 -9.35
CA ARG A 74 26.25 -3.85 -10.09
C ARG A 74 26.71 -5.31 -10.07
N SER A 75 25.82 -6.22 -10.43
CA SER A 75 26.14 -7.63 -10.60
C SER A 75 25.12 -8.31 -11.50
N ASP A 76 25.57 -9.23 -12.35
CA ASP A 76 24.70 -10.07 -13.18
C ASP A 76 24.45 -11.45 -12.54
N ARG A 77 24.89 -11.64 -11.29
CA ARG A 77 24.71 -12.88 -10.53
C ARG A 77 23.26 -13.01 -10.06
N GLU A 78 22.63 -14.12 -10.41
CA GLU A 78 21.36 -14.56 -9.82
C GLU A 78 21.61 -15.23 -8.46
N ILE A 79 20.75 -14.93 -7.49
CA ILE A 79 20.78 -15.47 -6.12
C ILE A 79 19.42 -16.03 -5.73
N GLN A 80 19.42 -16.92 -4.74
CA GLN A 80 18.24 -17.58 -4.20
C GLN A 80 17.90 -17.04 -2.82
N TYR A 81 16.99 -16.07 -2.76
CA TYR A 81 16.59 -15.36 -1.56
C TYR A 81 15.40 -16.07 -0.87
N ARG A 82 15.43 -16.21 0.45
CA ARG A 82 14.30 -16.80 1.21
C ARG A 82 13.70 -15.78 2.18
N PRO A 83 12.47 -15.28 1.94
CA PRO A 83 11.83 -14.34 2.85
C PRO A 83 11.58 -14.96 4.23
N ALA A 84 11.60 -14.16 5.28
CA ALA A 84 11.29 -14.61 6.63
C ALA A 84 9.80 -14.96 6.81
N ARG A 85 8.92 -14.30 6.05
CA ARG A 85 7.46 -14.46 6.08
C ARG A 85 6.81 -13.99 4.77
N VAL A 86 5.53 -14.28 4.60
CA VAL A 86 4.69 -13.84 3.46
C VAL A 86 3.50 -13.02 3.99
N LEU A 87 3.18 -11.91 3.31
CA LEU A 87 1.96 -11.12 3.59
C LEU A 87 0.98 -11.24 2.42
N MET A 88 -0.29 -11.46 2.73
CA MET A 88 -1.34 -11.57 1.72
C MET A 88 -2.52 -10.65 2.05
N GLN A 89 -3.33 -10.38 1.02
CA GLN A 89 -4.62 -9.72 1.13
C GLN A 89 -5.69 -10.55 0.43
N ASP A 90 -6.98 -10.34 0.69
CA ASP A 90 -8.04 -11.28 0.30
C ASP A 90 -8.30 -11.44 -1.21
N PHE A 91 -8.05 -10.44 -2.07
CA PHE A 91 -8.18 -10.58 -3.53
C PHE A 91 -7.16 -11.55 -4.11
N THR A 92 -5.92 -11.54 -3.62
CA THR A 92 -4.85 -12.44 -4.09
C THR A 92 -4.65 -13.65 -3.18
N GLY A 93 -5.14 -13.58 -1.95
CA GLY A 93 -5.10 -14.64 -0.97
C GLY A 93 -6.15 -15.72 -1.21
N VAL A 94 -7.35 -15.37 -1.67
CA VAL A 94 -8.34 -16.36 -2.09
C VAL A 94 -7.78 -17.30 -3.17
N PRO A 95 -7.28 -16.82 -4.33
CA PRO A 95 -6.75 -17.72 -5.35
C PRO A 95 -5.54 -18.52 -4.84
N ALA A 96 -4.66 -17.95 -4.02
CA ALA A 96 -3.54 -18.70 -3.47
C ALA A 96 -3.96 -19.83 -2.51
N VAL A 97 -4.99 -19.60 -1.68
CA VAL A 97 -5.55 -20.67 -0.83
C VAL A 97 -6.29 -21.71 -1.68
N VAL A 98 -6.91 -21.32 -2.80
CA VAL A 98 -7.47 -22.25 -3.81
C VAL A 98 -6.37 -23.12 -4.40
N ASP A 99 -5.22 -22.54 -4.76
CA ASP A 99 -4.09 -23.28 -5.31
C ASP A 99 -3.53 -24.27 -4.30
N LEU A 100 -3.35 -23.88 -3.03
CA LEU A 100 -2.96 -24.81 -1.96
C LEU A 100 -3.99 -25.94 -1.75
N ALA A 101 -5.29 -25.61 -1.77
CA ALA A 101 -6.36 -26.61 -1.64
C ALA A 101 -6.35 -27.61 -2.80
N ALA A 102 -6.15 -27.12 -4.03
CA ALA A 102 -6.06 -27.94 -5.23
C ALA A 102 -4.79 -28.81 -5.23
N MET A 103 -3.65 -28.28 -4.77
CA MET A 103 -2.43 -29.06 -4.56
C MET A 103 -2.64 -30.20 -3.55
N ARG A 104 -3.36 -29.94 -2.45
CA ARG A 104 -3.71 -31.01 -1.49
C ARG A 104 -4.58 -32.08 -2.12
N ALA A 105 -5.62 -31.69 -2.86
CA ALA A 105 -6.49 -32.63 -3.56
C ALA A 105 -5.69 -33.48 -4.57
N ALA A 106 -4.77 -32.87 -5.31
CA ALA A 106 -3.94 -33.57 -6.28
C ALA A 106 -2.95 -34.55 -5.63
N VAL A 107 -2.34 -34.19 -4.49
CA VAL A 107 -1.47 -35.09 -3.70
C VAL A 107 -2.26 -36.26 -3.14
N GLU A 108 -3.47 -36.02 -2.61
CA GLU A 108 -4.36 -37.07 -2.12
C GLU A 108 -4.77 -38.04 -3.24
N GLN A 109 -5.17 -37.51 -4.41
CA GLN A 109 -5.48 -38.33 -5.59
C GLN A 109 -4.29 -39.17 -6.07
N ALA A 110 -3.06 -38.66 -5.92
CA ALA A 110 -1.83 -39.39 -6.21
C ALA A 110 -1.42 -40.40 -5.11
N GLY A 111 -2.22 -40.53 -4.04
CA GLY A 111 -1.96 -41.45 -2.91
C GLY A 111 -0.90 -40.95 -1.92
N GLY A 112 -0.55 -39.66 -1.97
CA GLY A 112 0.34 -39.00 -1.04
C GLY A 112 -0.38 -38.41 0.17
N ASP A 113 0.39 -37.90 1.13
CA ASP A 113 -0.14 -37.19 2.30
C ASP A 113 -0.39 -35.69 1.98
N PRO A 114 -1.66 -35.22 1.97
CA PRO A 114 -1.98 -33.82 1.68
C PRO A 114 -1.41 -32.85 2.70
N GLN A 115 -1.15 -33.26 3.95
CA GLN A 115 -0.59 -32.37 4.97
C GLN A 115 0.84 -31.91 4.66
N ARG A 116 1.52 -32.57 3.71
CA ARG A 116 2.81 -32.10 3.20
C ARG A 116 2.72 -30.79 2.42
N ILE A 117 1.54 -30.45 1.90
CA ILE A 117 1.27 -29.14 1.32
C ILE A 117 0.84 -28.22 2.46
N ASN A 118 1.83 -27.51 2.99
CA ASN A 118 1.64 -26.57 4.07
C ASN A 118 2.68 -25.45 4.01
N PRO A 119 2.34 -24.20 4.38
CA PRO A 119 3.32 -23.14 4.54
C PRO A 119 4.45 -23.51 5.51
N LEU A 120 5.70 -23.37 5.06
CA LEU A 120 6.94 -23.56 5.83
C LEU A 120 7.43 -22.26 6.49
N SER A 121 6.93 -21.12 6.03
CA SER A 121 7.16 -19.79 6.61
C SER A 121 5.83 -19.21 7.11
N PRO A 122 5.85 -18.31 8.11
CA PRO A 122 4.66 -17.58 8.52
C PRO A 122 4.00 -16.86 7.34
N VAL A 123 2.68 -17.01 7.22
CA VAL A 123 1.84 -16.34 6.25
C VAL A 123 0.73 -15.61 7.00
N ASP A 124 0.64 -14.30 6.81
CA ASP A 124 -0.43 -13.48 7.37
C ASP A 124 -1.30 -12.95 6.21
N LEU A 125 -2.57 -13.35 6.15
CA LEU A 125 -3.55 -12.81 5.21
C LEU A 125 -4.43 -11.78 5.91
N VAL A 126 -4.59 -10.59 5.35
CA VAL A 126 -5.46 -9.53 5.88
C VAL A 126 -6.63 -9.29 4.94
N ILE A 127 -7.87 -9.32 5.44
CA ILE A 127 -9.07 -9.06 4.64
C ILE A 127 -9.37 -7.56 4.64
N ASP A 128 -9.10 -6.88 3.53
CA ASP A 128 -9.17 -5.42 3.40
C ASP A 128 -9.61 -4.92 2.01
N HIS A 129 -9.70 -5.78 1.00
CA HIS A 129 -10.09 -5.45 -0.38
C HIS A 129 -11.58 -5.70 -0.68
N SER A 130 -12.36 -6.14 0.30
CA SER A 130 -13.77 -6.52 0.09
C SER A 130 -14.78 -5.43 0.43
N VAL A 131 -14.49 -4.56 1.40
CA VAL A 131 -15.38 -3.45 1.78
C VAL A 131 -15.45 -2.38 0.68
N MET A 132 -16.67 -1.93 0.38
CA MET A 132 -16.97 -0.88 -0.59
C MET A 132 -17.67 0.30 0.08
N VAL A 133 -17.53 1.50 -0.50
CA VAL A 133 -18.21 2.71 0.01
C VAL A 133 -19.63 2.82 -0.58
N ASP A 134 -20.51 1.87 -0.25
CA ASP A 134 -21.92 1.86 -0.67
C ASP A 134 -22.74 2.97 0.00
N ARG A 135 -22.37 3.32 1.24
CA ARG A 135 -22.95 4.35 2.09
C ARG A 135 -21.84 5.28 2.58
N PHE A 136 -22.15 6.57 2.68
CA PHE A 136 -21.18 7.62 3.00
C PHE A 136 -21.85 8.81 3.70
N ALA A 137 -21.05 9.71 4.28
CA ALA A 137 -21.49 10.94 4.93
C ALA A 137 -22.65 10.76 5.95
N SER A 138 -22.72 9.61 6.62
CA SER A 138 -23.68 9.29 7.67
C SER A 138 -22.98 8.50 8.78
N ARG A 139 -23.48 8.61 10.01
CA ARG A 139 -22.95 7.87 11.18
C ARG A 139 -23.14 6.35 11.04
N ASP A 140 -24.18 5.94 10.33
CA ASP A 140 -24.50 4.52 10.13
C ASP A 140 -23.77 3.92 8.91
N ALA A 141 -22.98 4.72 8.18
CA ALA A 141 -22.33 4.28 6.94
C ALA A 141 -21.38 3.10 7.15
N PHE A 142 -20.62 3.11 8.25
CA PHE A 142 -19.71 2.01 8.61
C PHE A 142 -20.45 0.68 8.75
N GLU A 143 -21.48 0.63 9.60
CA GLU A 143 -22.26 -0.58 9.86
C GLU A 143 -22.93 -1.10 8.59
N GLN A 144 -23.57 -0.20 7.82
CA GLN A 144 -24.23 -0.57 6.57
C GLN A 144 -23.26 -1.11 5.52
N ASN A 145 -22.06 -0.55 5.40
CA ASN A 145 -21.06 -1.04 4.45
C ASN A 145 -20.51 -2.41 4.85
N VAL A 146 -20.30 -2.66 6.15
CA VAL A 146 -19.86 -3.97 6.67
C VAL A 146 -20.96 -5.02 6.45
N ASP A 147 -22.22 -4.71 6.70
CA ASP A 147 -23.33 -5.62 6.44
C ASP A 147 -23.43 -6.01 4.95
N ILE A 148 -23.26 -5.03 4.05
CA ILE A 148 -23.25 -5.27 2.60
C ILE A 148 -22.02 -6.10 2.21
N GLU A 149 -20.85 -5.83 2.78
CA GLU A 149 -19.63 -6.60 2.56
C GLU A 149 -19.82 -8.08 2.93
N MET A 150 -20.40 -8.36 4.10
CA MET A 150 -20.65 -9.72 4.57
C MET A 150 -21.67 -10.44 3.70
N GLN A 151 -22.73 -9.76 3.25
CA GLN A 151 -23.71 -10.31 2.31
C GLN A 151 -23.08 -10.68 0.96
N ARG A 152 -22.14 -9.88 0.45
CA ARG A 152 -21.50 -10.09 -0.85
C ARG A 152 -20.36 -11.12 -0.81
N ASN A 153 -19.69 -11.30 0.33
CA ASN A 153 -18.44 -12.04 0.42
C ASN A 153 -18.48 -13.26 1.35
N GLY A 154 -19.65 -13.64 1.88
CA GLY A 154 -19.79 -14.74 2.84
C GLY A 154 -19.12 -16.05 2.41
N GLU A 155 -19.21 -16.43 1.14
CA GLU A 155 -18.57 -17.64 0.62
C GLU A 155 -17.03 -17.55 0.63
N ARG A 156 -16.47 -16.41 0.18
CA ARG A 156 -15.02 -16.15 0.23
C ARG A 156 -14.51 -16.17 1.67
N TYR A 157 -15.27 -15.64 2.61
CA TYR A 157 -14.91 -15.60 4.02
C TYR A 157 -14.96 -16.97 4.68
N ALA A 158 -15.98 -17.79 4.37
CA ALA A 158 -16.01 -19.19 4.77
C ALA A 158 -14.81 -19.96 4.23
N PHE A 159 -14.41 -19.71 2.98
CA PHE A 159 -13.23 -20.32 2.39
C PHE A 159 -11.93 -19.93 3.09
N LEU A 160 -11.70 -18.64 3.33
CA LEU A 160 -10.50 -18.16 4.03
C LEU A 160 -10.45 -18.65 5.48
N ARG A 161 -11.60 -18.68 6.17
CA ARG A 161 -11.69 -19.21 7.54
C ARG A 161 -11.42 -20.72 7.58
N TRP A 162 -11.85 -21.49 6.57
CA TRP A 162 -11.43 -22.88 6.42
C TRP A 162 -9.90 -22.96 6.26
N GLY A 163 -9.31 -22.14 5.38
CA GLY A 163 -7.86 -22.08 5.17
C GLY A 163 -7.08 -21.82 6.47
N GLN A 164 -7.55 -20.89 7.29
CA GLN A 164 -6.98 -20.60 8.63
C GLN A 164 -6.92 -21.83 9.54
N SER A 165 -7.91 -22.72 9.46
CA SER A 165 -7.95 -23.95 10.26
C SER A 165 -7.21 -25.12 9.62
N ALA A 166 -7.03 -25.10 8.30
CA ALA A 166 -6.51 -26.22 7.52
C ALA A 166 -4.99 -26.19 7.34
N PHE A 167 -4.34 -25.02 7.44
CA PHE A 167 -2.90 -24.84 7.22
C PHE A 167 -2.19 -24.34 8.47
N ASP A 168 -1.07 -24.98 8.83
CA ASP A 168 -0.18 -24.44 9.87
C ASP A 168 0.58 -23.21 9.34
N ASN A 169 1.00 -22.34 10.25
CA ASN A 169 1.70 -21.07 9.94
C ASN A 169 0.88 -20.09 9.09
N PHE A 170 -0.44 -20.31 8.93
CA PHE A 170 -1.33 -19.44 8.18
C PHE A 170 -2.31 -18.74 9.11
N SER A 171 -2.22 -17.41 9.20
CA SER A 171 -3.09 -16.58 10.01
C SER A 171 -3.98 -15.72 9.12
N VAL A 172 -5.24 -15.53 9.51
CA VAL A 172 -6.17 -14.62 8.84
C VAL A 172 -6.54 -13.49 9.81
N VAL A 173 -6.26 -12.26 9.40
CA VAL A 173 -6.78 -11.05 10.02
C VAL A 173 -8.15 -10.75 9.40
N PRO A 174 -9.23 -10.81 10.19
CA PRO A 174 -10.61 -10.74 9.72
C PRO A 174 -11.00 -9.34 9.22
N PRO A 175 -12.14 -9.24 8.49
CA PRO A 175 -12.65 -7.98 7.96
C PRO A 175 -12.83 -6.91 9.05
N GLY A 176 -12.74 -5.65 8.65
CA GLY A 176 -12.96 -4.51 9.56
C GLY A 176 -11.86 -4.29 10.61
N THR A 177 -10.71 -4.97 10.50
CA THR A 177 -9.57 -4.79 11.40
C THR A 177 -8.63 -3.67 10.94
N GLY A 178 -8.35 -3.61 9.63
CA GLY A 178 -7.43 -2.64 9.05
C GLY A 178 -6.91 -3.08 7.67
N ILE A 179 -6.09 -2.23 7.05
CA ILE A 179 -5.45 -2.46 5.75
C ILE A 179 -4.14 -3.21 5.97
N CYS A 180 -3.85 -4.21 5.13
CA CYS A 180 -2.72 -5.14 5.22
C CYS A 180 -1.39 -4.47 5.57
N HIS A 181 -1.01 -3.39 4.87
CA HIS A 181 0.26 -2.71 5.10
C HIS A 181 0.32 -1.91 6.38
N GLN A 182 -0.81 -1.34 6.82
CA GLN A 182 -0.87 -0.61 8.09
C GLN A 182 -0.86 -1.60 9.26
N VAL A 183 -1.60 -2.70 9.18
CA VAL A 183 -1.52 -3.81 10.15
C VAL A 183 -0.11 -4.42 10.17
N ASN A 184 0.54 -4.53 9.01
CA ASN A 184 1.93 -5.00 8.94
C ASN A 184 2.89 -4.05 9.66
N LEU A 185 2.79 -2.74 9.44
CA LEU A 185 3.62 -1.75 10.10
C LEU A 185 3.34 -1.68 11.61
N GLU A 186 2.06 -1.65 11.99
CA GLU A 186 1.61 -1.41 13.35
C GLU A 186 1.55 -2.66 14.22
N TYR A 187 1.64 -3.89 13.66
CA TYR A 187 1.60 -5.13 14.44
C TYR A 187 2.54 -6.24 13.95
N LEU A 188 2.43 -6.68 12.70
CA LEU A 188 3.10 -7.92 12.24
C LEU A 188 4.63 -7.78 12.10
N GLY A 189 5.10 -6.63 11.61
CA GLY A 189 6.51 -6.34 11.40
C GLY A 189 7.31 -6.23 12.70
N ARG A 190 8.52 -6.82 12.68
CA ARG A 190 9.39 -6.92 13.86
C ARG A 190 10.77 -6.29 13.71
N THR A 191 11.17 -5.89 12.50
CA THR A 191 12.53 -5.43 12.13
C THR A 191 13.60 -6.52 12.26
N VAL A 192 13.68 -7.19 13.41
CA VAL A 192 14.49 -8.39 13.64
C VAL A 192 13.56 -9.52 14.05
N TRP A 193 13.55 -10.58 13.25
CA TRP A 193 12.75 -11.77 13.50
C TRP A 193 13.52 -12.76 14.38
N THR A 194 12.78 -13.64 15.05
CA THR A 194 13.36 -14.74 15.82
C THR A 194 12.72 -16.06 15.43
N ARG A 195 13.51 -17.14 15.47
CA ARG A 195 13.02 -18.51 15.26
C ARG A 195 13.70 -19.47 16.21
N GLU A 196 12.91 -20.28 16.90
CA GLU A 196 13.40 -21.41 17.68
C GLU A 196 13.64 -22.60 16.75
N GLU A 197 14.84 -23.17 16.79
CA GLU A 197 15.18 -24.37 16.02
C GLU A 197 16.32 -25.13 16.69
N ASP A 198 16.20 -26.45 16.80
CA ASP A 198 17.19 -27.32 17.45
C ASP A 198 17.61 -26.87 18.87
N GLY A 199 16.66 -26.32 19.63
CA GLY A 199 16.89 -25.80 20.98
C GLY A 199 17.68 -24.48 21.05
N ARG A 200 17.79 -23.77 19.92
CA ARG A 200 18.44 -22.45 19.81
C ARG A 200 17.47 -21.41 19.27
N THR A 201 17.48 -20.22 19.88
CA THR A 201 16.82 -19.04 19.33
C THR A 201 17.75 -18.37 18.32
N TYR A 202 17.36 -18.33 17.05
CA TYR A 202 18.05 -17.58 16.01
C TYR A 202 17.44 -16.17 15.87
N ALA A 203 18.27 -15.16 15.65
CA ALA A 203 17.86 -13.80 15.31
C ALA A 203 18.39 -13.41 13.93
N PHE A 204 17.54 -12.80 13.11
CA PHE A 204 17.85 -12.42 11.72
C PHE A 204 16.96 -11.24 11.28
N PRO A 205 17.30 -10.47 10.23
CA PRO A 205 16.46 -9.38 9.76
C PRO A 205 15.08 -9.90 9.37
N ASP A 206 14.03 -9.15 9.74
CA ASP A 206 12.70 -9.37 9.19
C ASP A 206 12.73 -9.01 7.71
N THR A 207 12.25 -9.92 6.86
CA THR A 207 12.14 -9.73 5.43
C THR A 207 10.89 -10.44 4.91
N LEU A 208 10.24 -9.89 3.88
CA LEU A 208 9.03 -10.52 3.33
C LEU A 208 8.84 -10.27 1.84
N VAL A 209 8.07 -11.15 1.24
CA VAL A 209 7.34 -10.84 0.00
C VAL A 209 5.86 -10.77 0.32
N GLY A 210 5.09 -10.05 -0.47
CA GLY A 210 3.64 -10.04 -0.31
C GLY A 210 2.89 -10.00 -1.62
N THR A 211 1.65 -10.49 -1.62
CA THR A 211 0.79 -10.51 -2.81
C THR A 211 0.07 -9.17 -3.06
N ASP A 212 0.74 -8.07 -2.70
CA ASP A 212 0.36 -6.69 -2.99
C ASP A 212 1.61 -5.85 -3.29
N SER A 213 1.54 -5.00 -4.31
CA SER A 213 2.69 -4.20 -4.74
C SER A 213 3.26 -3.28 -3.65
N HIS A 214 2.40 -2.77 -2.76
CA HIS A 214 2.78 -1.80 -1.74
C HIS A 214 3.26 -2.45 -0.44
N THR A 215 3.52 -3.77 -0.43
CA THR A 215 4.28 -4.44 0.66
C THR A 215 5.59 -3.70 0.94
N THR A 216 6.10 -2.94 -0.03
CA THR A 216 7.24 -2.04 0.11
C THR A 216 7.08 -1.00 1.22
N MET A 217 5.88 -0.67 1.68
CA MET A 217 5.65 0.25 2.81
C MET A 217 6.42 -0.13 4.08
N ILE A 218 6.59 -1.43 4.33
CA ILE A 218 7.28 -1.94 5.52
C ILE A 218 8.77 -1.60 5.56
N ASN A 219 9.37 -1.25 4.41
CA ASN A 219 10.77 -0.85 4.33
C ASN A 219 11.07 0.45 5.10
N GLY A 220 10.05 1.25 5.42
CA GLY A 220 10.18 2.38 6.36
C GLY A 220 10.60 1.95 7.77
N LEU A 221 10.36 0.69 8.15
CA LEU A 221 10.69 0.06 9.44
C LEU A 221 12.02 -0.73 9.38
N GLY A 222 12.80 -0.57 8.31
CA GLY A 222 14.05 -1.33 8.10
C GLY A 222 13.86 -2.81 7.78
N VAL A 223 12.66 -3.19 7.34
CA VAL A 223 12.29 -4.55 6.92
C VAL A 223 12.36 -4.62 5.41
N LEU A 224 13.22 -5.47 4.85
CA LEU A 224 13.32 -5.59 3.40
C LEU A 224 12.12 -6.38 2.85
N GLY A 225 11.26 -5.73 2.08
CA GLY A 225 10.15 -6.44 1.44
C GLY A 225 9.53 -5.75 0.24
N TRP A 226 8.87 -6.54 -0.61
CA TRP A 226 8.27 -6.05 -1.86
C TRP A 226 7.11 -6.94 -2.31
N GLY A 227 6.35 -6.43 -3.28
CA GLY A 227 5.23 -7.15 -3.86
C GLY A 227 5.66 -8.16 -4.93
N VAL A 228 5.02 -9.32 -4.93
CA VAL A 228 5.19 -10.41 -5.90
C VAL A 228 3.82 -10.93 -6.37
N GLY A 229 3.80 -11.76 -7.42
CA GLY A 229 2.58 -12.46 -7.84
C GLY A 229 2.15 -13.57 -6.86
N GLY A 230 0.90 -14.02 -6.94
CA GLY A 230 0.35 -15.10 -6.10
C GLY A 230 1.21 -16.37 -6.11
N ILE A 231 1.51 -16.87 -7.31
CA ILE A 231 2.33 -18.09 -7.53
C ILE A 231 3.74 -17.96 -6.92
N GLU A 232 4.35 -16.78 -6.98
CA GLU A 232 5.68 -16.56 -6.39
C GLU A 232 5.61 -16.53 -4.87
N ALA A 233 4.56 -15.94 -4.29
CA ALA A 233 4.30 -15.99 -2.86
C ALA A 233 3.97 -17.42 -2.37
N GLU A 234 3.22 -18.20 -3.15
CA GLU A 234 2.94 -19.63 -2.91
C GLU A 234 4.22 -20.46 -2.91
N ALA A 235 5.07 -20.28 -3.92
CA ALA A 235 6.37 -20.93 -3.97
C ALA A 235 7.21 -20.56 -2.73
N ALA A 236 7.27 -19.27 -2.38
CA ALA A 236 8.00 -18.77 -1.22
C ALA A 236 7.49 -19.36 0.11
N MET A 237 6.17 -19.42 0.31
CA MET A 237 5.60 -19.99 1.53
C MET A 237 5.82 -21.50 1.61
N LEU A 238 5.89 -22.22 0.48
CA LEU A 238 6.25 -23.65 0.42
C LEU A 238 7.78 -23.90 0.51
N GLY A 239 8.57 -22.85 0.76
CA GLY A 239 10.02 -22.93 1.02
C GLY A 239 10.91 -22.85 -0.22
N GLN A 240 10.34 -22.65 -1.40
CA GLN A 240 11.11 -22.38 -2.60
C GLN A 240 11.72 -20.97 -2.50
N PRO A 241 13.03 -20.79 -2.71
CA PRO A 241 13.63 -19.47 -2.75
C PRO A 241 13.10 -18.65 -3.93
N VAL A 242 13.02 -17.34 -3.72
CA VAL A 242 12.78 -16.34 -4.76
C VAL A 242 14.08 -16.12 -5.53
N SER A 243 14.03 -16.37 -6.84
CA SER A 243 15.16 -16.14 -7.74
C SER A 243 15.23 -14.68 -8.13
N MET A 244 16.38 -14.04 -7.93
CA MET A 244 16.56 -12.64 -8.32
C MET A 244 18.01 -12.33 -8.69
N LEU A 245 18.22 -11.37 -9.58
CA LEU A 245 19.55 -10.76 -9.76
C LEU A 245 19.91 -9.95 -8.52
N ILE A 246 21.19 -9.94 -8.15
CA ILE A 246 21.70 -8.98 -7.15
C ILE A 246 21.42 -7.57 -7.68
N PRO A 247 20.56 -6.77 -7.01
CA PRO A 247 20.04 -5.55 -7.61
C PRO A 247 21.09 -4.45 -7.65
N GLU A 248 20.96 -3.56 -8.64
CA GLU A 248 21.52 -2.22 -8.53
C GLU A 248 20.79 -1.45 -7.42
N VAL A 249 21.50 -0.55 -6.73
CA VAL A 249 20.94 0.24 -5.62
C VAL A 249 21.15 1.72 -5.89
N ILE A 250 20.05 2.47 -5.96
CA ILE A 250 20.05 3.92 -6.14
C ILE A 250 19.95 4.60 -4.77
N GLY A 251 20.98 5.35 -4.40
CA GLY A 251 20.99 6.11 -3.16
C GLY A 251 20.17 7.40 -3.29
N PHE A 252 19.17 7.60 -2.43
CA PHE A 252 18.40 8.84 -2.39
C PHE A 252 18.71 9.63 -1.11
N LYS A 253 19.54 10.68 -1.25
CA LYS A 253 19.99 11.50 -0.13
C LYS A 253 18.93 12.51 0.27
N LEU A 254 18.49 12.47 1.53
CA LEU A 254 17.63 13.49 2.12
C LEU A 254 18.43 14.38 3.07
N THR A 255 18.29 15.70 2.89
CA THR A 255 18.89 16.73 3.75
C THR A 255 17.84 17.76 4.15
N GLY A 256 18.17 18.60 5.14
CA GLY A 256 17.26 19.65 5.61
C GLY A 256 16.06 19.10 6.38
N LYS A 257 15.02 19.91 6.51
CA LYS A 257 13.73 19.58 7.14
C LYS A 257 12.59 20.12 6.30
N LEU A 258 11.41 19.50 6.39
CA LEU A 258 10.21 20.04 5.75
C LEU A 258 9.86 21.42 6.31
N ARG A 259 9.39 22.32 5.43
CA ARG A 259 8.89 23.64 5.83
C ARG A 259 7.51 23.51 6.49
N GLU A 260 7.14 24.53 7.26
CA GLU A 260 5.81 24.60 7.84
C GLU A 260 4.70 24.49 6.77
N GLY A 261 3.70 23.67 7.07
CA GLY A 261 2.57 23.41 6.19
C GLY A 261 2.83 22.38 5.09
N ILE A 262 4.07 21.92 4.90
CA ILE A 262 4.39 20.83 3.96
C ILE A 262 4.18 19.47 4.64
N THR A 263 3.57 18.55 3.90
CA THR A 263 3.20 17.22 4.41
C THR A 263 4.11 16.11 3.90
N ALA A 264 4.05 14.95 4.55
CA ALA A 264 4.69 13.72 4.06
C ALA A 264 4.22 13.34 2.65
N THR A 265 2.95 13.63 2.32
CA THR A 265 2.40 13.39 0.99
C THR A 265 3.10 14.26 -0.07
N ASP A 266 3.34 15.54 0.20
CA ASP A 266 4.07 16.43 -0.71
C ASP A 266 5.49 15.95 -0.97
N LEU A 267 6.15 15.45 0.08
CA LEU A 267 7.49 14.86 0.00
C LEU A 267 7.48 13.62 -0.89
N VAL A 268 6.58 12.65 -0.66
CA VAL A 268 6.57 11.43 -1.48
C VAL A 268 6.19 11.70 -2.94
N LEU A 269 5.29 12.63 -3.22
CA LEU A 269 4.96 13.00 -4.61
C LEU A 269 6.19 13.62 -5.31
N THR A 270 6.98 14.42 -4.60
CA THR A 270 8.24 14.99 -5.11
C THR A 270 9.27 13.89 -5.39
N VAL A 271 9.46 12.97 -4.43
CA VAL A 271 10.35 11.81 -4.56
C VAL A 271 9.93 10.92 -5.73
N THR A 272 8.63 10.66 -5.88
CA THR A 272 8.06 9.83 -6.95
C THR A 272 8.36 10.42 -8.33
N GLN A 273 8.15 11.72 -8.50
CA GLN A 273 8.47 12.43 -9.74
C GLN A 273 9.98 12.34 -10.08
N MET A 274 10.85 12.55 -9.09
CA MET A 274 12.31 12.50 -9.28
C MET A 274 12.80 11.10 -9.65
N LEU A 275 12.34 10.07 -8.93
CA LEU A 275 12.74 8.68 -9.16
C LEU A 275 12.19 8.13 -10.48
N ARG A 276 10.97 8.49 -10.87
CA ARG A 276 10.47 8.15 -12.21
C ARG A 276 11.31 8.75 -13.32
N LYS A 277 11.70 10.02 -13.19
CA LYS A 277 12.58 10.68 -14.16
C LYS A 277 13.96 10.01 -14.22
N LYS A 278 14.46 9.48 -13.10
CA LYS A 278 15.74 8.76 -13.04
C LYS A 278 15.69 7.38 -13.71
N GLY A 279 14.55 6.70 -13.66
CA GLY A 279 14.38 5.35 -14.21
C GLY A 279 14.98 4.27 -13.31
N VAL A 280 14.22 3.89 -12.27
CA VAL A 280 14.68 2.92 -11.24
C VAL A 280 13.98 1.56 -11.33
N VAL A 281 13.44 1.22 -12.50
CA VAL A 281 12.77 -0.07 -12.73
C VAL A 281 13.73 -1.24 -12.54
N GLY A 282 13.32 -2.21 -11.72
CA GLY A 282 14.14 -3.40 -11.39
C GLY A 282 15.30 -3.13 -10.43
N LYS A 283 15.39 -1.92 -9.86
CA LYS A 283 16.45 -1.53 -8.93
C LYS A 283 15.90 -1.34 -7.52
N PHE A 284 16.77 -1.43 -6.53
CA PHE A 284 16.48 -0.97 -5.18
C PHE A 284 16.70 0.54 -5.09
N VAL A 285 15.90 1.21 -4.26
CA VAL A 285 16.18 2.58 -3.80
C VAL A 285 16.48 2.49 -2.31
N GLU A 286 17.55 3.13 -1.86
CA GLU A 286 17.90 3.22 -0.44
C GLU A 286 18.02 4.68 -0.02
N PHE A 287 17.23 5.07 0.99
CA PHE A 287 17.20 6.43 1.51
C PHE A 287 18.28 6.62 2.56
N TYR A 288 19.06 7.71 2.43
CA TYR A 288 20.19 8.00 3.32
C TYR A 288 20.36 9.52 3.54
N GLY A 289 21.37 9.92 4.31
CA GLY A 289 21.65 11.32 4.63
C GLY A 289 21.00 11.80 5.91
N ASP A 290 21.51 12.91 6.48
CA ASP A 290 21.18 13.33 7.84
C ASP A 290 19.71 13.75 8.03
N GLY A 291 19.00 14.10 6.94
CA GLY A 291 17.58 14.48 7.00
C GLY A 291 16.64 13.40 7.52
N LEU A 292 17.00 12.11 7.42
CA LEU A 292 16.20 11.01 7.98
C LEU A 292 16.04 11.10 9.51
N ALA A 293 17.00 11.71 10.22
CA ALA A 293 16.92 11.83 11.68
C ALA A 293 15.73 12.70 12.15
N ASP A 294 15.27 13.60 11.28
CA ASP A 294 14.12 14.47 11.52
C ASP A 294 12.84 13.97 10.84
N LEU A 295 12.90 12.80 10.18
CA LEU A 295 11.80 12.24 9.41
C LEU A 295 11.11 11.13 10.23
N PRO A 296 9.89 11.35 10.75
CA PRO A 296 9.14 10.35 11.51
C PRO A 296 8.95 9.05 10.73
N LEU A 297 8.78 7.92 11.44
CA LEU A 297 8.65 6.63 10.78
C LEU A 297 7.47 6.57 9.80
N ALA A 298 6.34 7.20 10.15
CA ALA A 298 5.17 7.22 9.28
C ALA A 298 5.45 7.93 7.94
N ASP A 299 6.31 8.95 7.94
CA ASP A 299 6.74 9.64 6.71
C ASP A 299 7.65 8.73 5.87
N ARG A 300 8.56 7.98 6.51
CA ARG A 300 9.38 6.96 5.83
C ARG A 300 8.52 5.89 5.18
N ALA A 301 7.51 5.38 5.91
CA ALA A 301 6.56 4.40 5.41
C ALA A 301 5.75 4.95 4.23
N THR A 302 5.34 6.23 4.29
CA THR A 302 4.66 6.93 3.18
C THR A 302 5.53 6.91 1.91
N ILE A 303 6.83 7.20 2.04
CA ILE A 303 7.78 7.21 0.92
C ILE A 303 8.06 5.79 0.38
N ALA A 304 8.24 4.82 1.28
CA ALA A 304 8.50 3.44 0.94
C ALA A 304 7.28 2.76 0.28
N ASN A 305 6.06 3.16 0.66
CA ASN A 305 4.81 2.66 0.08
C ASN A 305 4.76 2.89 -1.43
N MET A 306 5.13 4.08 -1.90
CA MET A 306 5.03 4.46 -3.32
C MET A 306 6.15 3.90 -4.21
N ALA A 307 6.92 2.91 -3.74
CA ALA A 307 7.98 2.29 -4.54
C ALA A 307 7.53 1.72 -5.90
N PRO A 308 6.39 1.01 -5.99
CA PRO A 308 5.84 0.58 -7.26
C PRO A 308 5.54 1.77 -8.18
N GLU A 309 5.07 2.88 -7.62
CA GLU A 309 4.68 4.10 -8.35
C GLU A 309 5.89 4.87 -8.89
N TYR A 310 7.08 4.77 -8.29
CA TYR A 310 8.34 5.20 -8.91
C TYR A 310 9.15 4.11 -9.62
N GLY A 311 8.70 2.87 -9.54
CA GLY A 311 9.19 1.73 -10.32
C GLY A 311 10.26 0.90 -9.63
N ALA A 312 10.69 1.26 -8.42
CA ALA A 312 11.69 0.48 -7.71
C ALA A 312 11.09 -0.83 -7.19
N THR A 313 11.92 -1.86 -7.03
CA THR A 313 11.51 -3.08 -6.33
C THR A 313 11.19 -2.78 -4.86
N CYS A 314 11.95 -1.89 -4.22
CA CYS A 314 11.70 -1.41 -2.87
C CYS A 314 12.26 0.01 -2.64
N GLY A 315 11.78 0.68 -1.59
CA GLY A 315 12.34 1.93 -1.05
C GLY A 315 12.80 1.75 0.39
N PHE A 316 14.08 1.43 0.61
CA PHE A 316 14.65 1.00 1.88
C PHE A 316 15.09 2.15 2.79
N PHE A 317 14.70 2.10 4.07
CA PHE A 317 15.20 2.98 5.12
C PHE A 317 15.97 2.17 6.17
N PRO A 318 17.19 2.59 6.56
CA PRO A 318 17.95 1.89 7.59
C PRO A 318 17.34 2.07 8.99
N VAL A 319 17.62 1.10 9.88
CA VAL A 319 17.17 1.10 11.28
C VAL A 319 17.93 2.15 12.10
N ASP A 320 17.22 2.88 12.95
CA ASP A 320 17.75 3.94 13.82
C ASP A 320 16.86 4.21 15.05
N ASP A 321 17.14 5.29 15.79
CA ASP A 321 16.38 5.66 16.99
C ASP A 321 14.89 5.93 16.70
N VAL A 322 14.57 6.56 15.56
CA VAL A 322 13.17 6.78 15.12
C VAL A 322 12.45 5.45 14.91
N THR A 323 13.18 4.42 14.46
CA THR A 323 12.65 3.05 14.34
C THR A 323 12.30 2.49 15.71
N LEU A 324 13.20 2.59 16.70
CA LEU A 324 12.93 2.11 18.05
C LEU A 324 11.79 2.86 18.72
N ASP A 325 11.69 4.17 18.53
CA ASP A 325 10.61 5.00 19.07
C ASP A 325 9.25 4.56 18.53
N TYR A 326 9.17 4.25 17.24
CA TYR A 326 7.94 3.71 16.66
C TYR A 326 7.61 2.30 17.20
N LEU A 327 8.60 1.40 17.33
CA LEU A 327 8.36 0.07 17.89
C LEU A 327 7.83 0.17 19.34
N ARG A 328 8.36 1.11 20.14
CA ARG A 328 7.85 1.39 21.50
C ARG A 328 6.43 1.97 21.44
N LEU A 329 6.19 2.97 20.60
CA LEU A 329 4.88 3.61 20.45
C LEU A 329 3.81 2.60 20.04
N SER A 330 4.09 1.77 19.05
CA SER A 330 3.20 0.72 18.54
C SER A 330 3.09 -0.50 19.45
N GLY A 331 3.66 -0.43 20.66
CA GLY A 331 3.45 -1.41 21.72
C GLY A 331 4.20 -2.72 21.54
N ARG A 332 5.28 -2.73 20.75
CA ARG A 332 6.13 -3.93 20.64
C ARG A 332 6.76 -4.30 21.98
N PRO A 333 6.95 -5.61 22.25
CA PRO A 333 7.59 -6.05 23.49
C PRO A 333 8.95 -5.39 23.68
N THR A 334 9.24 -4.96 24.91
CA THR A 334 10.53 -4.32 25.25
C THR A 334 11.72 -5.21 24.89
N GLU A 335 11.58 -6.53 25.04
CA GLU A 335 12.59 -7.50 24.63
C GLU A 335 12.90 -7.46 23.13
N THR A 336 11.87 -7.30 22.28
CA THR A 336 12.03 -7.15 20.84
C THR A 336 12.76 -5.85 20.51
N VAL A 337 12.37 -4.73 21.13
CA VAL A 337 13.01 -3.42 20.89
C VAL A 337 14.50 -3.46 21.24
N LYS A 338 14.86 -4.06 22.38
CA LYS A 338 16.26 -4.23 22.79
C LYS A 338 17.03 -5.17 21.85
N LEU A 339 16.40 -6.25 21.39
CA LEU A 339 17.00 -7.15 20.41
C LEU A 339 17.28 -6.42 19.09
N VAL A 340 16.33 -5.66 18.57
CA VAL A 340 16.49 -4.88 17.33
C VAL A 340 17.69 -3.94 17.44
N GLU A 341 17.79 -3.18 18.52
CA GLU A 341 18.91 -2.27 18.75
C GLU A 341 20.25 -3.02 18.77
N ALA A 342 20.37 -4.06 19.61
CA ALA A 342 21.62 -4.80 19.78
C ALA A 342 22.05 -5.52 18.49
N TYR A 343 21.10 -6.17 17.82
CA TYR A 343 21.34 -6.93 16.59
C TYR A 343 21.73 -6.02 15.43
N CYS A 344 20.98 -4.95 15.17
CA CYS A 344 21.28 -4.05 14.05
C CYS A 344 22.62 -3.33 14.24
N LYS A 345 22.98 -2.96 15.48
CA LYS A 345 24.32 -2.41 15.78
C LYS A 345 25.43 -3.44 15.56
N ALA A 346 25.23 -4.68 16.03
CA ALA A 346 26.22 -5.75 15.84
C ALA A 346 26.46 -6.10 14.36
N GLN A 347 25.40 -6.02 13.53
CA GLN A 347 25.47 -6.36 12.10
C GLN A 347 25.89 -5.20 11.20
N GLY A 348 26.07 -3.98 11.73
CA GLY A 348 26.31 -2.80 10.90
C GLY A 348 25.12 -2.42 10.02
N LEU A 349 23.89 -2.73 10.48
CA LEU A 349 22.60 -2.36 9.90
C LEU A 349 21.98 -1.11 10.55
N TRP A 350 22.68 -0.53 11.52
CA TRP A 350 22.29 0.69 12.22
C TRP A 350 22.74 1.93 11.47
N ARG A 351 21.83 2.89 11.26
CA ARG A 351 22.13 4.19 10.66
C ARG A 351 23.05 5.00 11.57
N LEU A 352 24.11 5.56 11.01
CA LEU A 352 24.99 6.51 11.70
C LEU A 352 24.93 7.90 11.03
N PRO A 353 25.05 9.00 11.79
CA PRO A 353 25.19 10.34 11.22
C PRO A 353 26.36 10.41 10.23
N GLY A 354 26.15 11.05 9.07
CA GLY A 354 27.16 11.18 8.02
C GLY A 354 27.53 9.87 7.29
N LEU A 355 26.83 8.75 7.55
CA LEU A 355 27.08 7.50 6.85
C LEU A 355 26.67 7.61 5.37
N GLU A 356 27.61 7.31 4.49
CA GLU A 356 27.39 7.28 3.03
C GLU A 356 27.82 5.93 2.46
N PRO A 357 26.89 4.97 2.29
CA PRO A 357 27.14 3.74 1.55
C PRO A 357 27.51 4.02 0.09
N VAL A 358 28.12 3.04 -0.57
CA VAL A 358 28.40 3.10 -2.00
C VAL A 358 27.16 2.60 -2.76
N PHE A 359 26.59 3.47 -3.59
CA PHE A 359 25.43 3.17 -4.42
C PHE A 359 25.82 3.10 -5.91
N THR A 360 25.04 2.39 -6.71
CA THR A 360 25.17 2.36 -8.18
C THR A 360 25.15 3.77 -8.74
N ASP A 361 24.19 4.57 -8.30
CA ASP A 361 24.02 5.97 -8.65
C ASP A 361 23.27 6.68 -7.52
N THR A 362 23.23 8.02 -7.52
CA THR A 362 22.59 8.80 -6.45
C THR A 362 21.68 9.92 -6.97
N LEU A 363 20.75 10.30 -6.11
CA LEU A 363 19.95 11.52 -6.17
C LEU A 363 20.01 12.21 -4.80
N ALA A 364 19.75 13.52 -4.77
CA ALA A 364 19.65 14.27 -3.54
C ALA A 364 18.44 15.21 -3.57
N LEU A 365 17.80 15.38 -2.42
CA LEU A 365 16.69 16.29 -2.20
C LEU A 365 16.89 17.03 -0.87
N ASP A 366 16.92 18.36 -0.94
CA ASP A 366 16.71 19.20 0.23
C ASP A 366 15.21 19.26 0.51
N MET A 367 14.80 18.70 1.66
CA MET A 367 13.40 18.69 2.09
C MET A 367 12.83 20.10 2.28
N GLY A 368 13.69 21.11 2.49
CA GLY A 368 13.28 22.51 2.55
C GLY A 368 12.76 23.06 1.22
N SER A 369 13.10 22.43 0.09
CA SER A 369 12.66 22.84 -1.25
C SER A 369 11.28 22.31 -1.65
N VAL A 370 10.73 21.36 -0.88
CA VAL A 370 9.42 20.76 -1.15
C VAL A 370 8.31 21.81 -1.01
N GLU A 371 7.35 21.77 -1.91
CA GLU A 371 6.17 22.65 -1.95
C GLU A 371 4.90 21.80 -2.00
N ALA A 372 3.78 22.38 -1.54
CA ALA A 372 2.48 21.73 -1.55
C ALA A 372 2.07 21.35 -2.98
N SER A 373 1.61 20.13 -3.18
CA SER A 373 1.31 19.60 -4.51
C SER A 373 0.26 18.49 -4.50
N LEU A 374 -0.32 18.24 -5.68
CA LEU A 374 -1.11 17.06 -5.98
C LEU A 374 -0.41 16.29 -7.09
N ALA A 375 -0.80 15.03 -7.34
CA ALA A 375 -0.41 14.31 -8.54
C ALA A 375 -1.62 13.87 -9.35
N GLY A 376 -1.62 14.13 -10.65
CA GLY A 376 -2.76 13.88 -11.52
C GLY A 376 -2.66 14.59 -12.88
N PRO A 377 -3.68 14.44 -13.74
CA PRO A 377 -4.97 13.79 -13.47
C PRO A 377 -5.01 12.26 -13.70
N LYS A 378 -3.92 11.64 -14.21
CA LYS A 378 -3.95 10.22 -14.63
C LYS A 378 -2.80 9.36 -14.13
N ARG A 379 -1.71 9.93 -13.60
CA ARG A 379 -0.55 9.15 -13.17
C ARG A 379 0.05 9.68 -11.86
N PRO A 380 0.63 8.82 -11.00
CA PRO A 380 1.16 9.23 -9.70
C PRO A 380 2.39 10.14 -9.78
N GLN A 381 3.16 10.05 -10.87
CA GLN A 381 4.33 10.88 -11.11
C GLN A 381 4.03 12.26 -11.73
N ASP A 382 2.78 12.50 -12.13
CA ASP A 382 2.34 13.78 -12.72
C ASP A 382 2.09 14.81 -11.61
N ARG A 383 3.14 15.14 -10.86
CA ARG A 383 3.09 16.11 -9.77
C ARG A 383 2.85 17.53 -10.30
N VAL A 384 1.86 18.20 -9.74
CA VAL A 384 1.45 19.58 -10.03
C VAL A 384 1.46 20.37 -8.72
N SER A 385 2.17 21.50 -8.69
CA SER A 385 2.15 22.38 -7.52
C SER A 385 0.75 22.97 -7.29
N LEU A 386 0.40 23.22 -6.03
CA LEU A 386 -0.96 23.58 -5.63
C LEU A 386 -1.57 24.75 -6.45
N PRO A 387 -0.83 25.84 -6.77
CA PRO A 387 -1.38 26.95 -7.57
C PRO A 387 -1.70 26.58 -9.02
N ASN A 388 -1.10 25.50 -9.55
CA ASN A 388 -1.19 25.13 -10.95
C ASN A 388 -2.24 24.03 -11.23
N VAL A 389 -2.93 23.50 -10.22
CA VAL A 389 -3.90 22.41 -10.39
C VAL A 389 -5.03 22.81 -11.34
N GLY A 390 -5.60 24.01 -11.18
CA GLY A 390 -6.66 24.52 -12.05
C GLY A 390 -6.23 24.69 -13.51
N GLN A 391 -4.99 25.13 -13.72
CA GLN A 391 -4.40 25.24 -15.06
C GLN A 391 -4.17 23.86 -15.66
N ALA A 392 -3.56 22.93 -14.92
CA ALA A 392 -3.32 21.56 -15.39
C ALA A 392 -4.63 20.83 -15.76
N PHE A 393 -5.70 21.05 -15.00
CA PHE A 393 -7.03 20.56 -15.37
C PHE A 393 -7.55 21.22 -16.67
N SER A 394 -7.38 22.53 -16.81
CA SER A 394 -7.83 23.26 -18.00
C SER A 394 -7.07 22.82 -19.26
N ASP A 395 -5.76 22.58 -19.14
CA ASP A 395 -4.92 22.06 -20.22
C ASP A 395 -5.35 20.64 -20.61
N PHE A 396 -5.64 19.78 -19.63
CA PHE A 396 -6.19 18.43 -19.88
C PHE A 396 -7.50 18.49 -20.66
N LEU A 397 -8.43 19.37 -20.26
CA LEU A 397 -9.69 19.56 -20.98
C LEU A 397 -9.49 20.09 -22.40
N GLY A 398 -8.48 20.94 -22.62
CA GLY A 398 -8.13 21.45 -23.94
C GLY A 398 -7.56 20.41 -24.91
N LEU A 399 -6.96 19.34 -24.37
CA LEU A 399 -6.41 18.21 -25.15
C LEU A 399 -7.46 17.15 -25.52
N GLN A 400 -8.63 17.16 -24.89
CA GLN A 400 -9.72 16.27 -25.28
C GLN A 400 -10.27 16.72 -26.64
N VAL A 401 -10.16 15.85 -27.65
CA VAL A 401 -10.73 16.08 -28.99
C VAL A 401 -12.24 16.27 -28.83
N LYS A 402 -12.72 17.50 -29.06
CA LYS A 402 -14.16 17.74 -29.19
C LYS A 402 -14.63 16.99 -30.43
N PRO A 403 -15.69 16.16 -30.37
CA PRO A 403 -16.32 15.65 -31.58
C PRO A 403 -16.68 16.86 -32.45
N THR A 404 -16.21 16.83 -33.69
CA THR A 404 -16.58 17.84 -34.68
C THR A 404 -18.07 17.71 -35.03
N SER A 405 -18.69 18.86 -35.27
CA SER A 405 -20.12 19.10 -35.57
C SER A 405 -20.91 17.95 -36.20
N LYS A 406 -22.13 17.72 -35.68
CA LYS A 406 -23.40 17.16 -36.22
C LYS A 406 -23.41 16.02 -37.26
N GLU A 407 -22.44 15.86 -38.15
CA GLU A 407 -22.42 14.84 -39.21
C GLU A 407 -21.80 13.51 -38.76
N GLU A 408 -20.81 13.51 -37.86
CA GLU A 408 -20.16 12.28 -37.37
C GLU A 408 -21.02 11.51 -36.35
N GLY A 409 -21.77 12.20 -35.49
CA GLY A 409 -22.72 11.55 -34.58
C GLY A 409 -23.86 10.81 -35.30
N ARG A 410 -24.07 11.09 -36.59
CA ARG A 410 -25.02 10.35 -37.44
C ARG A 410 -24.45 9.02 -37.94
N LEU A 411 -23.12 8.91 -38.08
CA LEU A 411 -22.43 7.70 -38.52
C LEU A 411 -22.22 6.70 -37.38
N GLU A 412 -22.00 7.16 -36.14
CA GLU A 412 -21.91 6.27 -34.96
C GLU A 412 -23.25 5.63 -34.59
N SER A 413 -24.37 6.32 -34.86
CA SER A 413 -25.73 5.82 -34.63
C SER A 413 -26.11 4.62 -35.53
N GLU A 414 -25.46 4.46 -36.68
CA GLU A 414 -25.70 3.32 -37.59
C GLU A 414 -24.91 2.06 -37.20
N GLY A 415 -23.99 2.15 -36.22
CA GLY A 415 -23.09 1.07 -35.78
C GLY A 415 -23.47 0.34 -34.48
N GLY A 416 -24.67 0.55 -33.93
CA GLY A 416 -25.16 -0.19 -32.75
C GLY A 416 -24.52 0.19 -31.41
N GLY A 417 -23.69 1.24 -31.36
CA GLY A 417 -23.20 1.84 -30.12
C GLY A 417 -24.19 2.89 -29.62
N GLY A 418 -24.96 2.55 -28.58
CA GLY A 418 -25.93 3.46 -27.97
C GLY A 418 -25.26 4.66 -27.32
N VAL A 419 -25.13 5.78 -28.05
CA VAL A 419 -24.91 7.11 -27.48
C VAL A 419 -26.14 7.96 -27.75
N ALA A 420 -26.79 8.39 -26.66
CA ALA A 420 -27.96 9.24 -26.71
C ALA A 420 -27.59 10.61 -27.30
N VAL A 421 -28.37 11.06 -28.28
CA VAL A 421 -28.29 12.40 -28.87
C VAL A 421 -28.67 13.44 -27.79
N GLY A 422 -27.66 13.98 -27.09
CA GLY A 422 -27.81 15.07 -26.13
C GLY A 422 -27.71 16.45 -26.79
N ASN A 423 -28.57 17.40 -26.38
CA ASN A 423 -28.59 18.78 -26.84
C ASN A 423 -27.22 19.46 -26.76
N ALA A 424 -26.76 20.05 -27.86
CA ALA A 424 -25.51 20.80 -27.96
C ALA A 424 -25.42 22.02 -27.02
N ASP A 425 -26.53 22.44 -26.40
CA ASP A 425 -26.62 23.62 -25.52
C ASP A 425 -26.19 23.35 -24.06
N GLN A 426 -25.87 22.11 -23.66
CA GLN A 426 -25.48 21.74 -22.27
C GLN A 426 -24.07 21.14 -22.14
N VAL A 427 -23.15 21.38 -23.08
CA VAL A 427 -21.80 20.81 -23.00
C VAL A 427 -20.99 21.48 -21.86
N GLY A 428 -20.64 20.70 -20.85
CA GLY A 428 -19.74 21.13 -19.76
C GLY A 428 -20.39 21.64 -18.48
N GLU A 429 -21.73 21.63 -18.41
CA GLU A 429 -22.48 21.84 -17.16
C GLU A 429 -23.88 21.25 -17.17
N ALA A 430 -24.36 20.83 -16.00
CA ALA A 430 -25.70 20.27 -15.82
C ALA A 430 -26.32 20.75 -14.50
N GLU A 431 -27.61 21.08 -14.54
CA GLU A 431 -28.41 21.23 -13.34
C GLU A 431 -28.94 19.88 -12.88
N TYR A 432 -29.00 19.67 -11.57
CA TYR A 432 -29.59 18.50 -10.95
C TYR A 432 -30.27 18.87 -9.63
N GLU A 433 -31.28 18.10 -9.24
CA GLU A 433 -31.93 18.21 -7.95
C GLU A 433 -31.30 17.23 -6.96
N PHE A 434 -30.92 17.71 -5.79
CA PHE A 434 -30.40 16.89 -4.70
C PHE A 434 -30.79 17.53 -3.37
N GLU A 435 -31.26 16.70 -2.43
CA GLU A 435 -31.72 17.16 -1.11
C GLU A 435 -32.75 18.31 -1.16
N GLY A 436 -33.61 18.35 -2.19
CA GLY A 436 -34.65 19.38 -2.36
C GLY A 436 -34.14 20.73 -2.90
N HIS A 437 -32.88 20.80 -3.33
CA HIS A 437 -32.27 22.00 -3.90
C HIS A 437 -31.75 21.76 -5.31
N THR A 438 -31.84 22.78 -6.16
CA THR A 438 -31.22 22.77 -7.49
C THR A 438 -29.75 23.16 -7.38
N HIS A 439 -28.87 22.31 -7.88
CA HIS A 439 -27.44 22.53 -7.93
C HIS A 439 -26.94 22.49 -9.37
N ARG A 440 -25.77 23.09 -9.63
CA ARG A 440 -25.12 23.09 -10.94
C ARG A 440 -23.77 22.40 -10.85
N LEU A 441 -23.63 21.30 -11.57
CA LEU A 441 -22.37 20.58 -11.74
C LEU A 441 -21.67 21.08 -13.00
N LYS A 442 -20.34 21.21 -12.93
CA LYS A 442 -19.50 21.72 -14.03
C LYS A 442 -18.30 20.80 -14.22
N ASN A 443 -17.65 20.90 -15.38
CA ASN A 443 -16.31 20.33 -15.55
C ASN A 443 -15.38 20.74 -14.39
N GLY A 444 -14.62 19.77 -13.90
CA GLY A 444 -13.69 19.91 -12.78
C GLY A 444 -14.34 19.86 -11.40
N ALA A 445 -15.65 19.62 -11.31
CA ALA A 445 -16.30 19.36 -10.03
C ALA A 445 -15.66 18.14 -9.34
N VAL A 446 -15.35 18.28 -8.06
CA VAL A 446 -14.88 17.18 -7.21
C VAL A 446 -16.10 16.38 -6.79
N VAL A 447 -16.30 15.19 -7.34
CA VAL A 447 -17.44 14.32 -7.00
C VAL A 447 -17.08 13.22 -6.01
N ILE A 448 -15.78 12.97 -5.79
CA ILE A 448 -15.26 12.08 -4.75
C ILE A 448 -14.13 12.78 -4.00
N ALA A 449 -14.20 12.79 -2.67
CA ALA A 449 -13.13 13.28 -1.78
C ALA A 449 -12.86 12.23 -0.69
N ALA A 450 -11.84 11.39 -0.86
CA ALA A 450 -11.63 10.24 -0.01
C ALA A 450 -10.33 10.32 0.80
N ILE A 451 -10.45 10.36 2.14
CA ILE A 451 -9.33 10.04 3.03
C ILE A 451 -9.29 8.50 3.14
N THR A 452 -8.36 7.90 2.42
CA THR A 452 -8.23 6.45 2.20
C THR A 452 -6.74 6.08 2.09
N SER A 453 -6.47 4.80 1.85
CA SER A 453 -5.14 4.18 1.66
C SER A 453 -4.24 4.13 2.88
N CYS A 454 -3.62 2.96 3.07
CA CYS A 454 -2.52 2.76 3.99
C CYS A 454 -1.38 3.79 3.81
N THR A 455 -1.17 4.33 2.60
CA THR A 455 -0.12 5.33 2.31
C THR A 455 -0.16 6.52 3.27
N ASN A 456 -1.35 7.04 3.56
CA ASN A 456 -1.51 8.25 4.39
C ASN A 456 -2.25 7.98 5.70
N THR A 457 -3.12 6.96 5.77
CA THR A 457 -3.87 6.67 7.00
C THR A 457 -3.01 6.12 8.13
N SER A 458 -1.85 5.56 7.81
CA SER A 458 -0.86 5.13 8.81
C SER A 458 -0.04 6.27 9.38
N ASN A 459 -0.28 7.51 8.94
CA ASN A 459 0.49 8.68 9.32
C ASN A 459 -0.33 9.63 10.19
N PRO A 460 -0.16 9.59 11.52
CA PRO A 460 -0.92 10.44 12.44
C PRO A 460 -0.77 11.92 12.15
N SER A 461 0.37 12.40 11.62
CA SER A 461 0.59 13.82 11.35
C SER A 461 -0.40 14.36 10.32
N VAL A 462 -0.51 13.70 9.16
CA VAL A 462 -1.44 14.14 8.10
C VAL A 462 -2.89 13.85 8.45
N MET A 463 -3.15 12.79 9.21
CA MET A 463 -4.49 12.47 9.69
C MET A 463 -4.97 13.51 10.71
N MET A 464 -4.16 13.86 11.72
CA MET A 464 -4.48 14.92 12.67
C MET A 464 -4.61 16.28 11.98
N ALA A 465 -3.77 16.57 10.98
CA ALA A 465 -3.90 17.79 10.18
C ALA A 465 -5.25 17.87 9.46
N ALA A 466 -5.75 16.76 8.89
CA ALA A 466 -7.06 16.72 8.26
C ALA A 466 -8.20 16.99 9.27
N GLY A 467 -8.13 16.38 10.45
CA GLY A 467 -9.11 16.62 11.52
C GLY A 467 -9.09 18.06 12.05
N LEU A 468 -7.90 18.63 12.22
CA LEU A 468 -7.74 20.03 12.64
C LEU A 468 -8.23 21.02 11.57
N LEU A 469 -7.96 20.75 10.30
CA LEU A 469 -8.50 21.55 9.19
C LEU A 469 -10.03 21.46 9.16
N ALA A 470 -10.60 20.26 9.34
CA ALA A 470 -12.05 20.07 9.44
C ALA A 470 -12.64 20.88 10.60
N LYS A 471 -12.02 20.82 11.78
CA LYS A 471 -12.40 21.63 12.95
C LYS A 471 -12.43 23.13 12.63
N LYS A 472 -11.34 23.66 12.09
CA LYS A 472 -11.26 25.09 11.75
C LYS A 472 -12.25 25.49 10.66
N ALA A 473 -12.49 24.63 9.67
CA ALA A 473 -13.48 24.86 8.63
C ALA A 473 -14.91 24.96 9.20
N VAL A 474 -15.29 24.01 10.05
CA VAL A 474 -16.61 24.00 10.72
C VAL A 474 -16.78 25.21 11.64
N GLU A 475 -15.77 25.56 12.44
CA GLU A 475 -15.79 26.75 13.31
C GLU A 475 -15.93 28.06 12.51
N LYS A 476 -15.48 28.06 11.25
CA LYS A 476 -15.68 29.17 10.29
C LYS A 476 -17.01 29.10 9.54
N GLY A 477 -17.83 28.07 9.76
CA GLY A 477 -19.12 27.89 9.09
C GLY A 477 -19.04 27.33 7.67
N LEU A 478 -17.89 26.75 7.28
CA LEU A 478 -17.77 26.07 5.99
C LEU A 478 -18.40 24.69 6.04
N THR A 479 -18.95 24.25 4.91
CA THR A 479 -19.51 22.92 4.69
C THR A 479 -18.99 22.35 3.38
N ARG A 480 -18.95 21.02 3.28
CA ARG A 480 -18.66 20.31 2.03
C ARG A 480 -19.71 20.64 0.97
N LYS A 481 -19.32 20.76 -0.31
CA LYS A 481 -20.30 20.91 -1.41
C LYS A 481 -21.16 19.65 -1.57
N PRO A 482 -22.48 19.78 -1.81
CA PRO A 482 -23.42 18.65 -1.74
C PRO A 482 -23.10 17.50 -2.71
N TRP A 483 -22.54 17.79 -3.89
CA TRP A 483 -22.16 16.77 -4.88
C TRP A 483 -20.94 15.91 -4.52
N VAL A 484 -20.20 16.27 -3.47
CA VAL A 484 -18.93 15.59 -3.15
C VAL A 484 -19.20 14.33 -2.33
N LYS A 485 -18.99 13.13 -2.88
CA LYS A 485 -18.96 11.90 -2.08
C LYS A 485 -17.70 11.87 -1.20
N SER A 486 -17.83 12.26 0.07
CA SER A 486 -16.74 12.25 1.05
C SER A 486 -16.72 10.96 1.89
N SER A 487 -15.52 10.47 2.20
CA SER A 487 -15.36 9.25 2.98
C SER A 487 -14.07 9.23 3.79
N LEU A 488 -14.12 8.66 4.99
CA LEU A 488 -12.96 8.33 5.81
C LEU A 488 -12.84 6.81 5.96
N ALA A 489 -11.79 6.22 5.40
CA ALA A 489 -11.47 4.80 5.48
C ALA A 489 -10.06 4.62 6.06
N PRO A 490 -9.92 4.55 7.40
CA PRO A 490 -8.63 4.38 8.04
C PRO A 490 -8.08 2.96 7.83
N GLY A 491 -6.75 2.82 7.78
CA GLY A 491 -6.12 1.51 7.70
C GLY A 491 -5.95 0.78 9.04
N SER A 492 -6.39 1.35 10.15
CA SER A 492 -6.58 0.61 11.42
C SER A 492 -7.55 1.34 12.36
N LYS A 493 -8.07 0.61 13.35
CA LYS A 493 -8.94 1.18 14.40
C LYS A 493 -8.24 2.20 15.30
N VAL A 494 -6.91 2.14 15.41
CA VAL A 494 -6.10 3.10 16.19
C VAL A 494 -6.32 4.54 15.70
N VAL A 495 -6.54 4.72 14.39
CA VAL A 495 -6.83 6.03 13.79
C VAL A 495 -8.10 6.64 14.36
N THR A 496 -9.16 5.84 14.46
CA THR A 496 -10.43 6.31 15.01
C THR A 496 -10.29 6.62 16.50
N ASP A 497 -9.51 5.84 17.25
CA ASP A 497 -9.26 6.07 18.67
C ASP A 497 -8.52 7.38 18.94
N TYR A 498 -7.47 7.71 18.16
CA TYR A 498 -6.80 8.98 18.36
C TYR A 498 -7.64 10.19 17.91
N TYR A 499 -8.52 10.04 16.91
CA TYR A 499 -9.44 11.12 16.52
C TYR A 499 -10.45 11.41 17.62
N LYS A 500 -10.97 10.35 18.27
CA LYS A 500 -11.84 10.46 19.44
C LYS A 500 -11.12 11.14 20.60
N ALA A 501 -9.90 10.70 20.92
CA ALA A 501 -9.09 11.30 21.98
C ALA A 501 -8.71 12.77 21.68
N ALA A 502 -8.55 13.12 20.40
CA ALA A 502 -8.30 14.49 19.96
C ALA A 502 -9.55 15.38 19.93
N GLY A 503 -10.75 14.80 19.97
CA GLY A 503 -12.02 15.51 19.81
C GLY A 503 -12.26 15.98 18.37
N LEU A 504 -11.71 15.27 17.37
CA LEU A 504 -11.76 15.67 15.96
C LEU A 504 -12.83 14.93 15.14
N THR A 505 -13.33 13.79 15.63
CA THR A 505 -14.32 12.96 14.92
C THR A 505 -15.58 13.74 14.56
N GLU A 506 -16.14 14.52 15.49
CA GLU A 506 -17.38 15.26 15.26
C GLU A 506 -17.27 16.29 14.12
N TYR A 507 -16.11 16.92 13.97
CA TYR A 507 -15.87 17.91 12.91
C TYR A 507 -15.68 17.23 11.54
N LEU A 508 -15.06 16.06 11.51
CA LEU A 508 -14.96 15.24 10.30
C LEU A 508 -16.35 14.77 9.86
N ASP A 509 -17.17 14.29 10.80
CA ASP A 509 -18.54 13.85 10.55
C ASP A 509 -19.41 15.00 9.99
N GLN A 510 -19.30 16.22 10.55
CA GLN A 510 -20.03 17.41 10.08
C GLN A 510 -19.67 17.79 8.63
N LEU A 511 -18.45 17.51 8.19
CA LEU A 511 -18.03 17.69 6.79
C LEU A 511 -18.31 16.47 5.91
N GLY A 512 -18.94 15.42 6.45
CA GLY A 512 -19.28 14.20 5.73
C GLY A 512 -18.13 13.20 5.61
N PHE A 513 -17.02 13.38 6.33
CA PHE A 513 -15.93 12.40 6.44
C PHE A 513 -16.21 11.40 7.56
N ALA A 514 -17.43 10.86 7.58
CA ALA A 514 -17.80 9.78 8.47
C ALA A 514 -17.00 8.51 8.15
N LEU A 515 -16.77 7.67 9.17
CA LEU A 515 -16.15 6.36 9.01
C LEU A 515 -16.99 5.51 8.05
N VAL A 516 -16.37 4.98 6.99
CA VAL A 516 -17.05 4.12 6.01
C VAL A 516 -16.60 2.67 6.06
N GLY A 517 -15.44 2.38 6.67
CA GLY A 517 -14.84 1.05 6.70
C GLY A 517 -13.37 1.09 7.12
N TYR A 518 -12.83 -0.07 7.53
CA TYR A 518 -11.40 -0.27 7.76
C TYR A 518 -10.83 -1.16 6.65
N GLY A 519 -10.57 -0.58 5.48
CA GLY A 519 -10.13 -1.31 4.29
C GLY A 519 -9.74 -0.41 3.13
N CYS A 520 -9.26 -1.00 2.04
CA CYS A 520 -8.71 -0.30 0.88
C CYS A 520 -9.70 0.65 0.22
N THR A 521 -10.99 0.29 0.17
CA THR A 521 -12.11 1.16 -0.29
C THR A 521 -11.76 1.91 -1.61
N THR A 522 -11.92 3.24 -1.63
CA THR A 522 -11.66 4.10 -2.79
C THR A 522 -10.24 3.97 -3.35
N CYS A 523 -9.23 3.58 -2.56
CA CYS A 523 -7.86 3.41 -3.04
C CYS A 523 -7.72 2.29 -4.09
N ILE A 524 -8.53 1.24 -3.98
CA ILE A 524 -8.51 0.10 -4.91
C ILE A 524 -9.58 0.22 -6.01
N GLY A 525 -10.42 1.26 -5.96
CA GLY A 525 -11.57 1.41 -6.86
C GLY A 525 -12.91 1.00 -6.27
N ASN A 526 -12.92 0.47 -5.03
CA ASN A 526 -14.12 0.15 -4.25
C ASN A 526 -14.81 1.42 -3.71
N SER A 527 -14.93 2.44 -4.55
CA SER A 527 -15.48 3.75 -4.22
C SER A 527 -17.00 3.76 -4.16
N GLY A 528 -17.68 2.69 -4.61
CA GLY A 528 -19.14 2.55 -4.62
C GLY A 528 -19.87 3.57 -5.50
N PRO A 529 -21.21 3.49 -5.63
CA PRO A 529 -21.97 4.34 -6.55
C PRO A 529 -21.96 5.82 -6.13
N LEU A 530 -22.02 6.73 -7.09
CA LEU A 530 -22.35 8.14 -6.82
C LEU A 530 -23.87 8.28 -6.69
N PRO A 531 -24.39 9.35 -6.06
CA PRO A 531 -25.84 9.56 -6.02
C PRO A 531 -26.44 9.67 -7.43
N ASP A 532 -27.56 8.97 -7.69
CA ASP A 532 -28.19 8.89 -9.01
C ASP A 532 -28.37 10.24 -9.73
N PRO A 533 -28.81 11.34 -9.06
CA PRO A 533 -28.96 12.63 -9.74
C PRO A 533 -27.63 13.19 -10.26
N ILE A 534 -26.54 12.91 -9.56
CA ILE A 534 -25.18 13.34 -9.93
C ILE A 534 -24.66 12.49 -11.09
N GLU A 535 -24.84 11.17 -11.05
CA GLU A 535 -24.45 10.27 -12.16
C GLU A 535 -25.13 10.67 -13.46
N LYS A 536 -26.46 10.87 -13.40
CA LYS A 536 -27.25 11.32 -14.54
C LYS A 536 -26.78 12.68 -15.06
N ALA A 537 -26.42 13.61 -14.18
CA ALA A 537 -25.90 14.92 -14.56
C ALA A 537 -24.53 14.81 -15.27
N ILE A 538 -23.63 13.96 -14.74
CA ILE A 538 -22.31 13.70 -15.34
C ILE A 538 -22.48 13.12 -16.75
N GLN A 539 -23.30 12.08 -16.89
CA GLN A 539 -23.49 11.39 -18.16
C GLN A 539 -24.21 12.27 -19.19
N LYS A 540 -25.29 12.96 -18.79
CA LYS A 540 -26.11 13.78 -19.69
C LYS A 540 -25.34 14.95 -20.31
N ALA A 541 -24.43 15.57 -19.55
CA ALA A 541 -23.64 16.71 -20.01
C ALA A 541 -22.19 16.34 -20.36
N ASP A 542 -21.87 15.04 -20.40
CA ASP A 542 -20.52 14.49 -20.63
C ASP A 542 -19.43 15.21 -19.81
N LEU A 543 -19.67 15.35 -18.51
CA LEU A 543 -18.80 16.14 -17.65
C LEU A 543 -17.48 15.43 -17.38
N THR A 544 -16.38 16.16 -17.53
CA THR A 544 -15.07 15.76 -17.02
C THR A 544 -14.99 16.17 -15.55
N VAL A 545 -15.36 15.26 -14.65
CA VAL A 545 -15.31 15.45 -13.19
C VAL A 545 -14.03 14.88 -12.57
N ALA A 546 -13.80 15.23 -11.29
CA ALA A 546 -12.59 14.91 -10.55
C ALA A 546 -12.87 14.09 -9.28
N SER A 547 -11.91 13.24 -8.91
CA SER A 547 -11.76 12.75 -7.54
C SER A 547 -10.48 13.31 -6.93
N VAL A 548 -10.50 13.59 -5.63
CA VAL A 548 -9.30 13.90 -4.84
C VAL A 548 -9.20 12.86 -3.72
N LEU A 549 -8.09 12.13 -3.65
CA LEU A 549 -7.92 11.04 -2.69
C LEU A 549 -6.52 11.00 -2.09
N SER A 550 -6.40 10.53 -0.85
CA SER A 550 -5.10 10.30 -0.20
C SER A 550 -4.48 8.94 -0.53
N GLY A 551 -4.74 8.44 -1.74
CA GLY A 551 -4.21 7.19 -2.26
C GLY A 551 -2.80 7.32 -2.86
N ASN A 552 -2.40 6.28 -3.58
CA ASN A 552 -1.12 6.19 -4.31
C ASN A 552 -1.31 5.99 -5.83
N ARG A 553 -2.47 5.53 -6.30
CA ARG A 553 -2.81 5.34 -7.72
C ARG A 553 -3.99 6.17 -8.15
N ASN A 554 -3.89 6.73 -9.35
CA ASN A 554 -4.86 7.63 -9.95
C ASN A 554 -5.02 7.42 -11.46
N PHE A 555 -4.79 6.19 -11.94
CA PHE A 555 -5.04 5.83 -13.33
C PHE A 555 -6.52 6.06 -13.69
N GLU A 556 -6.79 6.34 -14.97
CA GLU A 556 -8.16 6.47 -15.47
C GLU A 556 -8.92 5.15 -15.27
N GLY A 557 -10.18 5.23 -14.85
CA GLY A 557 -11.01 4.05 -14.52
C GLY A 557 -10.71 3.39 -13.17
N ARG A 558 -9.54 3.65 -12.56
CA ARG A 558 -9.14 3.00 -11.30
C ARG A 558 -9.95 3.43 -10.08
N VAL A 559 -10.33 4.70 -9.98
CA VAL A 559 -11.00 5.24 -8.77
C VAL A 559 -12.51 5.05 -8.85
N HIS A 560 -13.12 5.45 -9.95
CA HIS A 560 -14.55 5.31 -10.21
C HIS A 560 -14.80 5.39 -11.74
N PRO A 561 -15.71 4.59 -12.32
CA PRO A 561 -15.94 4.55 -13.77
C PRO A 561 -16.33 5.89 -14.41
N LEU A 562 -17.08 6.73 -13.67
CA LEU A 562 -17.53 8.05 -14.15
C LEU A 562 -16.52 9.19 -13.95
N VAL A 563 -15.35 8.93 -13.34
CA VAL A 563 -14.37 9.97 -13.01
C VAL A 563 -13.18 9.90 -13.96
N LYS A 564 -13.06 10.92 -14.81
CA LYS A 564 -12.00 11.02 -15.84
C LYS A 564 -10.68 11.61 -15.32
N THR A 565 -10.70 12.31 -14.17
CA THR A 565 -9.51 12.95 -13.57
C THR A 565 -9.37 12.60 -12.10
N ASN A 566 -8.24 12.04 -11.70
CA ASN A 566 -7.99 11.56 -10.34
C ASN A 566 -6.73 12.22 -9.77
N TRP A 567 -6.85 12.81 -8.58
CA TRP A 567 -5.77 13.59 -7.97
C TRP A 567 -5.37 13.03 -6.61
N LEU A 568 -4.09 12.65 -6.49
CA LEU A 568 -3.49 12.25 -5.23
C LEU A 568 -3.14 13.49 -4.41
N ALA A 569 -3.56 13.54 -3.16
CA ALA A 569 -3.36 14.68 -2.28
C ALA A 569 -3.18 14.25 -0.82
N SER A 570 -2.62 15.12 0.02
CA SER A 570 -2.59 14.87 1.46
C SER A 570 -4.01 14.87 2.04
N PRO A 571 -4.29 14.10 3.11
CA PRO A 571 -5.58 14.13 3.81
C PRO A 571 -6.16 15.54 4.08
N PRO A 572 -5.41 16.55 4.58
CA PRO A 572 -5.97 17.90 4.74
C PRO A 572 -6.33 18.56 3.41
N LEU A 573 -5.59 18.32 2.31
CA LEU A 573 -5.97 18.81 0.99
C LEU A 573 -7.23 18.11 0.46
N VAL A 574 -7.43 16.82 0.75
CA VAL A 574 -8.69 16.12 0.42
C VAL A 574 -9.88 16.86 1.05
N VAL A 575 -9.77 17.23 2.34
CA VAL A 575 -10.81 18.02 3.01
C VAL A 575 -10.98 19.39 2.36
N ALA A 576 -9.88 20.10 2.05
CA ALA A 576 -9.94 21.41 1.40
C ALA A 576 -10.64 21.36 0.03
N TYR A 577 -10.37 20.34 -0.80
CA TYR A 577 -11.03 20.16 -2.09
C TYR A 577 -12.49 19.72 -1.96
N ALA A 578 -12.87 19.05 -0.87
CA ALA A 578 -14.28 18.78 -0.56
C ALA A 578 -15.06 20.06 -0.22
N LEU A 579 -14.42 21.01 0.47
CA LEU A 579 -14.99 22.34 0.76
C LEU A 579 -15.11 23.19 -0.51
N ALA A 580 -14.05 23.24 -1.32
CA ALA A 580 -14.06 23.95 -2.61
C ALA A 580 -15.06 23.33 -3.61
N GLY A 581 -15.11 21.99 -3.66
CA GLY A 581 -15.94 21.20 -4.56
C GLY A 581 -15.52 21.23 -6.03
N THR A 582 -14.33 21.75 -6.33
CA THR A 582 -13.78 21.86 -7.69
C THR A 582 -12.26 21.88 -7.69
N VAL A 583 -11.63 21.33 -8.72
CA VAL A 583 -10.18 21.43 -8.95
C VAL A 583 -9.79 22.63 -9.82
N ARG A 584 -10.77 23.45 -10.25
CA ARG A 584 -10.56 24.54 -11.23
C ARG A 584 -10.06 25.85 -10.65
N ILE A 585 -10.08 26.00 -9.34
CA ILE A 585 -9.63 27.21 -8.65
C ILE A 585 -8.25 26.99 -8.04
N ASP A 586 -7.48 28.05 -7.94
CA ASP A 586 -6.26 28.05 -7.14
C ASP A 586 -6.63 28.19 -5.65
N ILE A 587 -6.81 27.07 -4.96
CA ILE A 587 -7.16 27.09 -3.52
C ILE A 587 -6.08 27.69 -2.62
N SER A 588 -4.88 27.98 -3.14
CA SER A 588 -3.83 28.69 -2.41
C SER A 588 -4.05 30.20 -2.35
N SER A 589 -4.80 30.77 -3.31
CA SER A 589 -5.05 32.21 -3.41
C SER A 589 -6.52 32.60 -3.47
N GLU A 590 -7.40 31.71 -3.94
CA GLU A 590 -8.85 31.89 -4.00
C GLU A 590 -9.56 31.35 -2.74
N PRO A 591 -10.71 31.93 -2.35
CA PRO A 591 -11.44 31.48 -1.16
C PRO A 591 -12.11 30.11 -1.38
N LEU A 592 -12.12 29.29 -0.32
CA LEU A 592 -12.82 28.00 -0.30
C LEU A 592 -14.35 28.16 -0.16
N GLY A 593 -14.76 29.27 0.46
CA GLY A 593 -16.15 29.62 0.70
C GLY A 593 -16.26 30.91 1.49
N SER A 594 -17.43 31.14 2.08
CA SER A 594 -17.71 32.28 2.92
C SER A 594 -18.10 31.81 4.33
N ASP A 595 -17.72 32.59 5.34
CA ASP A 595 -18.17 32.35 6.71
C ASP A 595 -19.64 32.73 6.92
N GLN A 596 -20.14 32.57 8.15
CA GLN A 596 -21.50 32.90 8.56
C GLN A 596 -21.86 34.39 8.36
N HIS A 597 -20.88 35.26 8.18
CA HIS A 597 -21.04 36.69 7.93
C HIS A 597 -20.79 37.08 6.47
N GLY A 598 -20.59 36.11 5.57
CA GLY A 598 -20.33 36.32 4.16
C GLY A 598 -18.87 36.69 3.83
N LYS A 599 -17.95 36.67 4.81
CA LYS A 599 -16.54 37.01 4.57
C LYS A 599 -15.82 35.83 3.91
N PRO A 600 -14.95 36.05 2.90
CA PRO A 600 -14.19 34.97 2.27
C PRO A 600 -13.27 34.28 3.27
N VAL A 601 -13.28 32.94 3.24
CA VAL A 601 -12.39 32.07 4.02
C VAL A 601 -11.41 31.40 3.07
N TYR A 602 -10.11 31.62 3.29
CA TYR A 602 -9.02 31.08 2.49
C TYR A 602 -8.42 29.83 3.14
N LEU A 603 -7.70 29.01 2.37
CA LEU A 603 -7.01 27.83 2.89
C LEU A 603 -6.08 28.18 4.07
N ARG A 604 -5.32 29.28 3.96
CA ARG A 604 -4.43 29.78 5.02
C ARG A 604 -5.15 30.12 6.34
N ASP A 605 -6.46 30.39 6.31
CA ASP A 605 -7.22 30.75 7.50
C ASP A 605 -7.62 29.52 8.33
N ILE A 606 -7.59 28.33 7.71
CA ILE A 606 -8.01 27.05 8.30
C ILE A 606 -6.91 25.98 8.30
N TRP A 607 -5.75 26.26 7.69
CA TRP A 607 -4.62 25.33 7.70
C TRP A 607 -4.03 25.23 9.13
N PRO A 608 -3.78 24.02 9.64
CA PRO A 608 -3.16 23.86 10.97
C PRO A 608 -1.66 24.18 10.92
N SER A 609 -1.15 24.78 11.99
CA SER A 609 0.29 24.98 12.17
C SER A 609 0.99 23.67 12.51
N SER A 610 2.32 23.63 12.33
CA SER A 610 3.10 22.43 12.69
C SER A 610 3.01 22.12 14.19
N GLN A 611 2.87 23.16 15.02
CA GLN A 611 2.69 23.01 16.46
C GLN A 611 1.34 22.39 16.82
N GLU A 612 0.24 22.86 16.21
CA GLU A 612 -1.10 22.29 16.45
C GLU A 612 -1.16 20.80 16.08
N VAL A 613 -0.50 20.43 14.96
CA VAL A 613 -0.39 19.03 14.54
C VAL A 613 0.43 18.22 15.55
N ALA A 614 1.59 18.71 15.99
CA ALA A 614 2.43 18.02 16.96
C ALA A 614 1.70 17.79 18.30
N GLU A 615 0.98 18.80 18.79
CA GLU A 615 0.16 18.69 20.01
C GLU A 615 -0.98 17.67 19.86
N ALA A 616 -1.59 17.58 18.68
CA ALA A 616 -2.59 16.55 18.39
C ALA A 616 -1.97 15.14 18.31
N VAL A 617 -0.84 14.98 17.60
CA VAL A 617 -0.12 13.70 17.47
C VAL A 617 0.37 13.18 18.82
N ALA A 618 0.75 14.06 19.75
CA ALA A 618 1.14 13.67 21.11
C ALA A 618 0.03 12.94 21.90
N LYS A 619 -1.23 12.99 21.43
CA LYS A 619 -2.35 12.21 22.02
C LYS A 619 -2.32 10.74 21.61
N VAL A 620 -1.62 10.38 20.53
CA VAL A 620 -1.41 8.99 20.11
C VAL A 620 -0.50 8.32 21.13
N ASN A 621 -0.93 7.19 21.68
CA ASN A 621 -0.19 6.52 22.73
C ASN A 621 -0.29 5.00 22.62
N THR A 622 0.64 4.31 23.28
CA THR A 622 0.79 2.86 23.22
C THR A 622 -0.45 2.08 23.65
N SER A 623 -1.26 2.60 24.58
CA SER A 623 -2.45 1.89 25.05
C SER A 623 -3.50 1.70 23.95
N MET A 624 -3.56 2.63 22.98
CA MET A 624 -4.44 2.50 21.82
C MET A 624 -4.03 1.30 20.96
N PHE A 625 -2.73 1.12 20.71
CA PHE A 625 -2.21 -0.03 19.96
C PHE A 625 -2.44 -1.34 20.70
N HIS A 626 -2.16 -1.40 22.01
CA HIS A 626 -2.41 -2.59 22.81
C HIS A 626 -3.89 -3.00 22.82
N LYS A 627 -4.79 -2.02 22.95
CA LYS A 627 -6.24 -2.26 22.91
C LYS A 627 -6.68 -2.87 21.58
N GLU A 628 -6.35 -2.21 20.47
CA GLU A 628 -6.86 -2.63 19.15
C GLU A 628 -6.20 -3.92 18.66
N TYR A 629 -4.90 -4.12 18.94
CA TYR A 629 -4.18 -5.30 18.46
C TYR A 629 -4.25 -6.52 19.37
N ALA A 630 -4.76 -6.40 20.60
CA ALA A 630 -5.00 -7.57 21.47
C ALA A 630 -6.06 -8.53 20.88
N ALA A 631 -6.98 -8.02 20.06
CA ALA A 631 -8.06 -8.79 19.44
C ALA A 631 -7.94 -8.90 17.91
N VAL A 632 -6.75 -8.63 17.35
CA VAL A 632 -6.54 -8.50 15.90
C VAL A 632 -6.98 -9.72 15.09
N PHE A 633 -6.91 -10.93 15.65
CA PHE A 633 -7.31 -12.18 14.99
C PHE A 633 -8.71 -12.67 15.36
N ALA A 634 -9.43 -11.98 16.27
CA ALA A 634 -10.70 -12.48 16.79
C ALA A 634 -11.87 -12.27 15.82
N GLY A 635 -11.90 -11.12 15.12
CA GLY A 635 -13.00 -10.73 14.25
C GLY A 635 -14.27 -10.36 15.01
N ASP A 636 -15.29 -9.91 14.28
CA ASP A 636 -16.60 -9.59 14.84
C ASP A 636 -17.47 -10.85 15.03
N GLU A 637 -18.68 -10.66 15.57
CA GLU A 637 -19.61 -11.77 15.84
C GLU A 637 -20.01 -12.50 14.56
N GLN A 638 -20.19 -11.79 13.44
CA GLN A 638 -20.54 -12.38 12.16
C GLN A 638 -19.39 -13.25 11.62
N TRP A 639 -18.15 -12.76 11.67
CA TRP A 639 -16.95 -13.52 11.32
C TRP A 639 -16.84 -14.78 12.17
N GLN A 640 -17.05 -14.68 13.49
CA GLN A 640 -16.97 -15.80 14.43
C GLN A 640 -18.11 -16.83 14.26
N ALA A 641 -19.25 -16.42 13.71
CA ALA A 641 -20.39 -17.30 13.45
C ALA A 641 -20.25 -18.18 12.20
N ILE A 642 -19.29 -17.91 11.29
CA ILE A 642 -19.06 -18.71 10.08
C ILE A 642 -18.63 -20.15 10.42
N GLU A 643 -19.51 -21.12 10.20
CA GLU A 643 -19.16 -22.54 10.40
C GLU A 643 -18.30 -23.06 9.23
N VAL A 644 -17.16 -23.68 9.55
CA VAL A 644 -16.25 -24.28 8.56
C VAL A 644 -15.98 -25.76 8.88
N PRO A 645 -15.99 -26.67 7.89
CA PRO A 645 -15.68 -28.08 8.11
C PRO A 645 -14.24 -28.28 8.59
N GLN A 646 -14.04 -29.19 9.55
CA GLN A 646 -12.70 -29.64 9.94
C GLN A 646 -12.24 -30.77 9.01
N ALA A 647 -11.78 -30.41 7.82
CA ALA A 647 -11.25 -31.35 6.82
C ALA A 647 -9.89 -30.88 6.29
N ALA A 648 -8.99 -31.84 6.04
CA ALA A 648 -7.65 -31.55 5.51
C ALA A 648 -7.69 -31.08 4.04
N THR A 649 -8.69 -31.53 3.28
CA THR A 649 -8.98 -31.11 1.91
C THR A 649 -10.27 -30.30 1.86
N TYR A 650 -10.34 -29.35 0.93
CA TYR A 650 -11.53 -28.53 0.74
C TYR A 650 -12.63 -29.32 0.01
N VAL A 651 -13.87 -29.15 0.45
CA VAL A 651 -15.04 -29.74 -0.20
C VAL A 651 -15.56 -28.78 -1.26
N TRP A 652 -15.12 -28.99 -2.51
CA TRP A 652 -15.55 -28.20 -3.66
C TRP A 652 -17.07 -28.30 -3.88
N GLN A 653 -17.73 -27.16 -4.09
CA GLN A 653 -19.17 -27.08 -4.34
C GLN A 653 -19.42 -26.85 -5.83
N ASP A 654 -20.23 -27.71 -6.46
CA ASP A 654 -20.50 -27.63 -7.91
C ASP A 654 -21.30 -26.39 -8.33
N ASP A 655 -22.07 -25.82 -7.40
CA ASP A 655 -22.89 -24.62 -7.61
C ASP A 655 -22.15 -23.32 -7.20
N SER A 656 -20.91 -23.41 -6.73
CA SER A 656 -20.11 -22.24 -6.40
C SER A 656 -19.75 -21.42 -7.63
N THR A 657 -20.04 -20.12 -7.56
CA THR A 657 -19.56 -19.12 -8.52
C THR A 657 -18.33 -18.37 -8.03
N TYR A 658 -17.85 -18.61 -6.81
CA TYR A 658 -16.69 -17.95 -6.21
C TYR A 658 -15.46 -18.85 -6.09
N ILE A 659 -15.63 -20.09 -5.62
CA ILE A 659 -14.55 -21.03 -5.30
C ILE A 659 -14.68 -22.27 -6.17
N GLN A 660 -13.87 -22.35 -7.22
CA GLN A 660 -13.89 -23.46 -8.18
C GLN A 660 -12.56 -24.22 -8.17
N HIS A 661 -12.63 -25.54 -8.36
CA HIS A 661 -11.44 -26.39 -8.45
C HIS A 661 -10.70 -26.08 -9.77
N PRO A 662 -9.47 -25.55 -9.72
CA PRO A 662 -8.75 -25.21 -10.93
C PRO A 662 -8.19 -26.46 -11.63
N PRO A 663 -8.09 -26.45 -12.97
CA PRO A 663 -7.59 -27.60 -13.75
C PRO A 663 -6.05 -27.71 -13.76
N PHE A 664 -5.33 -26.94 -12.93
CA PHE A 664 -3.87 -26.79 -13.04
C PHE A 664 -3.10 -28.08 -12.80
N PHE A 665 -3.65 -28.98 -11.97
CA PHE A 665 -2.97 -30.19 -11.52
C PHE A 665 -3.50 -31.47 -12.20
N ASP A 666 -4.31 -31.33 -13.25
CA ASP A 666 -4.80 -32.45 -14.03
C ASP A 666 -3.62 -33.23 -14.63
N GLY A 667 -3.48 -34.50 -14.21
CA GLY A 667 -2.42 -35.39 -14.70
C GLY A 667 -1.08 -35.33 -13.95
N ILE A 668 -0.99 -34.66 -12.79
CA ILE A 668 0.26 -34.47 -12.03
C ILE A 668 0.94 -35.75 -11.49
N GLY A 669 0.31 -36.92 -11.63
CA GLY A 669 0.91 -38.22 -11.24
C GLY A 669 1.79 -38.89 -12.33
N GLY A 670 1.82 -38.35 -13.54
CA GLY A 670 2.59 -38.90 -14.67
C GLY A 670 4.03 -38.38 -14.76
N PRO A 671 4.88 -38.96 -15.64
CA PRO A 671 6.19 -38.38 -15.94
C PRO A 671 6.01 -36.96 -16.54
N PRO A 672 6.95 -36.01 -16.26
CA PRO A 672 6.86 -34.66 -16.82
C PRO A 672 6.75 -34.70 -18.35
N PRO A 673 5.84 -33.93 -18.96
CA PRO A 673 5.70 -33.90 -20.41
C PRO A 673 6.97 -33.36 -21.05
N ALA A 674 7.31 -33.89 -22.23
CA ALA A 674 8.42 -33.35 -23.01
C ALA A 674 8.05 -31.95 -23.53
N ILE A 675 8.91 -30.96 -23.28
CA ILE A 675 8.77 -29.59 -23.81
C ILE A 675 8.93 -29.65 -25.34
N ARG A 676 7.98 -29.09 -26.09
CA ARG A 676 7.95 -29.06 -27.56
C ARG A 676 7.76 -27.63 -28.06
N ASN A 677 8.16 -27.38 -29.31
CA ASN A 677 7.91 -26.11 -29.97
C ASN A 677 6.41 -25.87 -30.16
N VAL A 678 5.99 -24.61 -30.02
CA VAL A 678 4.64 -24.17 -30.40
C VAL A 678 4.66 -23.84 -31.89
N GLU A 679 3.96 -24.63 -32.71
CA GLU A 679 3.90 -24.45 -34.16
C GLU A 679 2.54 -23.89 -34.59
N GLY A 680 2.53 -22.91 -35.51
CA GLY A 680 1.28 -22.36 -36.08
C GLY A 680 0.42 -21.52 -35.14
N ALA A 681 1.00 -20.93 -34.08
CA ALA A 681 0.27 -20.07 -33.15
C ALA A 681 -0.33 -18.84 -33.85
N ARG A 682 -1.56 -18.48 -33.46
CA ARG A 682 -2.22 -17.23 -33.88
C ARG A 682 -1.95 -16.13 -32.85
N VAL A 683 -1.82 -14.90 -33.31
CA VAL A 683 -1.74 -13.72 -32.42
C VAL A 683 -3.14 -13.44 -31.86
N LEU A 684 -3.31 -13.59 -30.54
CA LEU A 684 -4.58 -13.31 -29.85
C LEU A 684 -4.85 -11.81 -29.76
N ALA A 685 -3.82 -11.01 -29.44
CA ALA A 685 -3.89 -9.56 -29.36
C ALA A 685 -2.53 -8.93 -29.74
N LEU A 686 -2.57 -7.76 -30.39
CA LEU A 686 -1.40 -6.92 -30.64
C LEU A 686 -1.62 -5.60 -29.88
N LEU A 687 -0.86 -5.39 -28.81
CA LEU A 687 -1.04 -4.28 -27.88
C LEU A 687 0.09 -3.25 -28.01
N GLY A 688 -0.19 -2.00 -27.62
CA GLY A 688 0.80 -0.92 -27.53
C GLY A 688 1.55 -0.91 -26.20
N ASP A 689 2.22 0.21 -25.89
CA ASP A 689 2.95 0.39 -24.64
C ASP A 689 2.02 0.64 -23.43
N SER A 690 2.55 0.46 -22.22
CA SER A 690 1.89 0.78 -20.95
C SER A 690 0.58 0.02 -20.65
N VAL A 691 0.45 -1.20 -21.18
CA VAL A 691 -0.60 -2.13 -20.75
C VAL A 691 -0.36 -2.52 -19.29
N THR A 692 -1.22 -2.01 -18.39
CA THR A 692 -1.15 -2.33 -16.95
C THR A 692 -1.82 -3.68 -16.65
N THR A 693 -1.57 -4.23 -15.46
CA THR A 693 -2.27 -5.43 -14.98
C THR A 693 -3.79 -5.23 -14.88
N ASP A 694 -4.28 -4.01 -14.59
CA ASP A 694 -5.71 -3.69 -14.62
C ASP A 694 -6.32 -3.82 -16.03
N HIS A 695 -5.55 -3.64 -17.12
CA HIS A 695 -6.02 -3.90 -18.48
C HIS A 695 -6.06 -5.40 -18.81
N ILE A 696 -5.12 -6.17 -18.26
CA ILE A 696 -4.98 -7.62 -18.52
C ILE A 696 -6.02 -8.40 -17.71
N SER A 697 -6.24 -8.01 -16.45
CA SER A 697 -7.13 -8.64 -15.49
C SER A 697 -7.75 -7.57 -14.57
N PRO A 698 -8.86 -6.92 -14.96
CA PRO A 698 -9.49 -5.86 -14.17
C PRO A 698 -9.99 -6.38 -12.81
N ALA A 699 -9.84 -5.57 -11.76
CA ALA A 699 -10.12 -5.95 -10.37
C ALA A 699 -11.40 -5.32 -9.78
N GLY A 700 -12.12 -4.50 -10.54
CA GLY A 700 -13.33 -3.80 -10.08
C GLY A 700 -14.05 -3.06 -11.19
#